data_AF-A0A9P9WVE0-F1
#
_entry.id   AF-A0A9P9WVE0-F1
#
_cell.length_a   1.000
_cell.length_b   1.000
_cell.length_c   1.000
_cell.angle_alpha   90.00
_cell.angle_beta   90.00
_cell.angle_gamma   90.00
#
_symmetry.space_group_name_H-M   'P 1'
#
loop_
_entity.id
_entity.type
_entity.pdbx_description
1 polymer ?
#
loop_
_entity_poly.entity_id
_entity_poly.type
_entity_poly.pdbx_seq_one_letter_code
_entity_poly.pdbx_strand_id
1 'polypeptide(L)'
;MNLIVVYDPVRPFELTYGLVAADGRVPSSMGGCPMPDATVNHGESGSLAHAGPSFPAVLHHMSLTICKHPDPSSIAALFRPKVVALVSRFGVTSTPQTQRDVENYGWYEWSLSSLDMVADRLVALSLLLRLVHAHPTGAYVISGRSSLVRERISVNEGWKFSRFTSNPDGLSYNETLKPWILPVANEFIIDGTQHDRPNETAPGQDVEYTQASFDDGAWEAVNLPHDWAIKGPFNAPGISGGMGRLPSDGVGWYRRTLTFSLSDVGKSIFLDIDGAMSYSAVWLNGDLVGGWPYGYASFRLDLTPYIKTEGENQLAIRLDNAVDSSRWYPGAGLYRNVWLVKADPVHVGKFGTRITTPSVSAEEATVKLIVDVENKAASDQEIFVETEIKSPEGIVVGNFERTSVNVASGEKQQATGTLTIENPSLWGPPPSQTPNLYVAVTTLLTSDGTVIDQYESTFGIRSITYDGERGLLVNGEKVYVRGTDNHHDLGSLGAAFNNRAAERQLEMLLEMGGNALRMSHNPPAPELLDLADRMGFLVIDEAFDMWNEEKVTNDYHLLFPDWHEPDLRSFLRRDFNHPSVISWSIGNEIPEQRTAAGAATGKILYDIVHEEDGTRPVTSALNNGQPGDGLVDLMDIQSLNYQGEGRGNSWDSSFPEFHSAYPDKLIWTSESASTLSTRGTYIFPVVGNMSQVVSDAPGAGGNSTSLEVSAYELYAPSWASSPDKVFKQQDLHPYVAGEFVWTGWDYLGEPTPYDDFEAARSSYFGIIDLAGFKKDRFYLYQSRWRSDLQFAHILPHWSWPSDRVGEVTPVHVFTSADEAELFVNGESAGRLVKEELTYRFRWDNVTYSPGDLRVVTYKNGAVWAEATKKTVGDAAALNMTADRDTISADGYDLSFITVAVVDATGDTVPYASNSITFSISGPGEIVSTDNGSPIDQTPFPSLTRNAFSGLALAIVRTRAGEQGVITVSATADGLAGGEVVIEAV
;
A
#
# COMPACT_ATOMS: atom_id res chain seq x y z
N MET A 1 37.90 5.41 15.06
CA MET A 1 36.56 6.04 15.10
C MET A 1 35.79 5.51 13.94
N ASN A 2 34.78 4.69 14.20
CA ASN A 2 33.85 4.23 13.17
C ASN A 2 32.60 5.10 13.30
N LEU A 3 32.18 5.69 12.19
CA LEU A 3 30.85 6.27 12.06
C LEU A 3 29.91 5.07 11.95
N ILE A 4 29.02 4.87 12.93
CA ILE A 4 27.94 3.90 12.80
C ILE A 4 26.70 4.72 12.45
N VAL A 5 26.21 4.51 11.24
CA VAL A 5 24.88 4.94 10.82
C VAL A 5 23.91 3.92 11.42
N VAL A 6 23.06 4.37 12.34
CA VAL A 6 21.94 3.56 12.79
C VAL A 6 20.78 3.87 11.86
N TYR A 7 20.40 2.88 11.07
CA TYR A 7 19.23 2.95 10.19
C TYR A 7 17.98 2.73 11.04
N ASP A 8 17.07 3.69 11.05
CA ASP A 8 15.71 3.52 11.59
C ASP A 8 14.79 3.09 10.44
N PRO A 9 14.36 1.82 10.40
CA PRO A 9 13.55 1.29 9.30
C PRO A 9 12.13 1.89 9.24
N VAL A 10 11.74 2.76 10.18
CA VAL A 10 10.39 3.36 10.23
C VAL A 10 10.38 4.82 9.75
N ARG A 11 11.55 5.49 9.65
CA ARG A 11 11.63 6.92 9.29
C ARG A 11 12.84 7.20 8.37
N PRO A 12 12.69 7.12 7.04
CA PRO A 12 13.81 7.22 6.11
C PRO A 12 14.47 8.60 6.00
N PHE A 13 13.97 9.65 6.69
CA PHE A 13 14.48 11.01 6.57
C PHE A 13 15.14 11.60 7.83
N GLU A 14 15.22 10.86 8.95
CA GLU A 14 15.91 11.34 10.17
C GLU A 14 17.26 10.63 10.37
N LEU A 15 18.36 11.29 9.96
CA LEU A 15 19.72 10.84 10.26
C LEU A 15 20.16 11.38 11.63
N THR A 16 20.26 10.50 12.63
CA THR A 16 20.86 10.85 13.92
C THR A 16 22.32 10.39 13.99
N TYR A 17 23.25 11.31 14.25
CA TYR A 17 24.68 11.00 14.34
C TYR A 17 25.14 10.90 15.81
N GLY A 18 25.75 9.77 16.18
CA GLY A 18 26.38 9.58 17.50
C GLY A 18 27.82 9.09 17.38
N LEU A 19 28.73 9.63 18.21
CA LEU A 19 30.14 9.20 18.29
C LEU A 19 30.34 8.26 19.49
N VAL A 20 30.91 7.07 19.26
CA VAL A 20 31.32 6.13 20.32
C VAL A 20 32.84 5.91 20.26
N ALA A 21 33.51 5.99 21.42
CA ALA A 21 34.94 5.73 21.55
C ALA A 21 35.25 4.22 21.57
N ALA A 22 36.35 3.83 20.92
CA ALA A 22 36.74 2.45 20.72
C ALA A 22 37.55 1.89 21.89
N ASP A 23 36.90 1.62 23.03
CA ASP A 23 37.43 0.72 24.08
C ASP A 23 36.39 0.19 25.08
N GLY A 24 35.17 -0.15 24.64
CA GLY A 24 34.34 -1.17 25.31
C GLY A 24 34.10 -1.07 26.83
N ARG A 25 34.10 0.14 27.41
CA ARG A 25 33.69 0.37 28.81
C ARG A 25 32.84 1.62 28.92
N VAL A 26 31.68 1.50 29.56
CA VAL A 26 30.82 2.63 29.95
C VAL A 26 31.40 3.29 31.22
N PRO A 27 31.73 4.59 31.22
CA PRO A 27 32.00 5.30 32.46
C PRO A 27 30.72 5.95 33.00
N SER A 28 30.42 5.65 34.27
CA SER A 28 29.48 6.39 35.10
C SER A 28 29.93 7.85 35.29
N SER A 29 28.95 8.76 35.24
CA SER A 29 28.92 10.11 35.87
C SER A 29 30.21 10.94 35.89
N MET A 30 30.19 12.13 35.29
CA MET A 30 30.39 13.41 36.00
C MET A 30 30.33 14.60 35.04
N GLY A 31 29.47 15.57 35.37
CA GLY A 31 29.63 16.94 34.91
C GLY A 31 30.70 17.68 35.72
N GLY A 32 31.06 18.87 35.22
CA GLY A 32 31.78 19.89 35.99
C GLY A 32 32.90 20.57 35.20
N CYS A 33 32.63 21.77 34.70
CA CYS A 33 33.66 22.75 34.35
C CYS A 33 34.19 23.41 35.65
N PRO A 34 35.49 23.69 35.79
CA PRO A 34 36.07 24.24 37.00
C PRO A 34 35.88 25.76 37.09
N MET A 35 35.59 26.26 38.29
CA MET A 35 35.76 27.66 38.70
C MET A 35 36.76 27.73 39.87
N PRO A 36 37.48 28.86 40.04
CA PRO A 36 38.74 28.90 40.76
C PRO A 36 38.60 29.05 42.28
N ASP A 37 39.69 28.68 42.97
CA ASP A 37 39.92 28.67 44.41
C ASP A 37 39.40 29.88 45.21
N ALA A 38 38.74 29.59 46.33
CA ALA A 38 38.80 30.39 47.55
C ALA A 38 38.48 29.55 48.81
N THR A 39 39.53 29.33 49.61
CA THR A 39 39.64 29.09 51.06
C THR A 39 38.40 28.85 51.96
N VAL A 40 38.60 27.83 52.81
CA VAL A 40 37.85 27.37 54.00
C VAL A 40 37.51 28.45 55.05
N ASN A 41 36.29 28.39 55.62
CA ASN A 41 36.06 28.47 57.08
C ASN A 41 34.63 28.06 57.52
N HIS A 42 34.56 27.41 58.68
CA HIS A 42 33.38 26.90 59.39
C HIS A 42 32.40 27.99 59.87
N GLY A 43 31.11 27.67 59.99
CA GLY A 43 30.14 28.47 60.74
C GLY A 43 28.71 27.91 60.76
N GLU A 44 28.13 27.80 61.95
CA GLU A 44 26.89 27.13 62.36
C GLU A 44 25.56 27.78 61.90
N SER A 45 24.50 26.94 61.87
CA SER A 45 23.13 27.17 62.36
C SER A 45 22.21 28.25 61.74
N GLY A 46 20.90 27.93 61.66
CA GLY A 46 19.84 28.94 61.76
C GLY A 46 18.66 28.76 60.81
N SER A 47 17.49 28.53 61.39
CA SER A 47 16.16 28.38 60.78
C SER A 47 15.45 29.72 60.49
N LEU A 48 14.21 29.60 59.96
CA LEU A 48 13.11 30.59 59.80
C LEU A 48 13.10 31.29 58.42
N ALA A 49 12.01 31.51 57.68
CA ALA A 49 10.55 31.35 57.74
C ALA A 49 9.94 32.64 57.14
N HIS A 50 8.97 32.44 56.24
CA HIS A 50 7.82 33.31 55.91
C HIS A 50 7.92 34.57 55.03
N ALA A 51 7.07 34.49 53.99
CA ALA A 51 6.01 35.43 53.60
C ALA A 51 6.30 36.59 52.64
N GLY A 52 5.70 36.47 51.44
CA GLY A 52 4.66 37.40 51.01
C GLY A 52 5.02 38.45 49.94
N PRO A 53 4.03 38.94 49.17
CA PRO A 53 4.19 39.26 47.75
C PRO A 53 4.10 40.76 47.42
N SER A 54 4.60 41.20 46.26
CA SER A 54 4.01 42.28 45.42
C SER A 54 4.80 42.54 44.13
N PHE A 55 4.03 42.63 43.04
CA PHE A 55 4.33 43.07 41.66
C PHE A 55 4.86 44.53 41.58
N PRO A 56 5.58 44.98 40.51
CA PRO A 56 4.95 45.25 39.20
C PRO A 56 5.79 45.00 37.93
N ALA A 57 5.06 44.90 36.83
CA ALA A 57 5.51 44.78 35.45
C ALA A 57 6.37 45.96 34.97
N VAL A 58 7.39 45.66 34.15
CA VAL A 58 7.93 46.56 33.13
C VAL A 58 8.25 45.73 31.88
N LEU A 59 7.53 46.03 30.80
CA LEU A 59 7.89 45.70 29.42
C LEU A 59 9.11 46.53 29.01
N HIS A 60 10.14 45.89 28.44
CA HIS A 60 10.95 46.52 27.39
C HIS A 60 11.61 45.48 26.49
N HIS A 61 11.32 45.61 25.19
CA HIS A 61 12.14 45.12 24.08
C HIS A 61 13.62 45.50 24.24
N MET A 62 14.51 44.53 24.02
CA MET A 62 15.85 44.71 23.43
C MET A 62 16.10 43.48 22.54
N SER A 63 16.03 43.61 21.22
CA SER A 63 17.18 43.90 20.34
C SER A 63 18.32 42.88 20.50
N LEU A 64 18.23 41.75 19.78
CA LEU A 64 19.40 40.93 19.52
C LEU A 64 20.19 41.57 18.37
N THR A 65 21.31 42.20 18.74
CA THR A 65 22.30 42.66 17.78
C THR A 65 23.10 41.45 17.30
N ILE A 66 23.11 41.24 15.99
CA ILE A 66 23.96 40.30 15.28
C ILE A 66 25.42 40.70 15.48
N CYS A 67 26.25 39.78 16.00
CA CYS A 67 27.70 39.85 15.94
C CYS A 67 28.25 38.60 15.22
N LYS A 68 28.58 38.81 13.93
CA LYS A 68 29.69 38.26 13.12
C LYS A 68 30.04 36.76 13.13
N HIS A 69 30.05 36.23 11.90
CA HIS A 69 30.59 34.97 11.39
C HIS A 69 31.90 34.45 12.04
N PRO A 70 32.09 33.12 12.08
CA PRO A 70 33.40 32.50 12.19
C PRO A 70 34.12 32.41 10.83
N ASP A 71 35.44 32.43 10.95
CA ASP A 71 36.53 32.53 9.96
C ASP A 71 36.57 31.38 8.90
N PRO A 72 36.67 31.66 7.58
CA PRO A 72 36.74 30.67 6.51
C PRO A 72 38.05 29.87 6.42
N SER A 73 39.06 30.14 7.24
CA SER A 73 40.40 29.52 7.10
C SER A 73 40.61 28.19 7.85
N SER A 74 39.58 27.60 8.46
CA SER A 74 39.71 26.39 9.30
C SER A 74 39.08 25.11 8.73
N ILE A 75 38.48 25.14 7.54
CA ILE A 75 37.89 23.95 6.87
C ILE A 75 38.85 23.33 5.83
N ALA A 76 39.86 24.07 5.35
CA ALA A 76 40.83 23.57 4.37
C ALA A 76 41.94 22.66 4.95
N ALA A 77 41.94 22.39 6.27
CA ALA A 77 42.96 21.56 6.93
C ALA A 77 42.52 20.10 7.20
N LEU A 78 41.27 19.73 6.90
CA LEU A 78 40.74 18.38 7.18
C LEU A 78 40.69 17.43 5.97
N PHE A 79 41.02 17.90 4.75
CA PHE A 79 40.88 17.11 3.51
C PHE A 79 42.16 16.96 2.67
N ARG A 80 43.35 17.11 3.27
CA ARG A 80 44.64 17.00 2.55
C ARG A 80 45.42 15.67 2.61
N PRO A 81 45.15 14.67 3.48
CA PRO A 81 45.90 13.42 3.43
C PRO A 81 45.12 12.16 3.01
N LYS A 82 44.04 12.26 2.22
CA LYS A 82 43.30 11.06 1.72
C LYS A 82 43.07 10.94 0.21
N VAL A 83 43.51 11.90 -0.61
CA VAL A 83 43.32 11.84 -2.07
C VAL A 83 44.58 11.35 -2.82
N VAL A 84 45.75 11.29 -2.18
CA VAL A 84 47.00 10.79 -2.80
C VAL A 84 47.23 9.28 -2.59
N ALA A 85 46.42 8.62 -1.74
CA ALA A 85 46.52 7.17 -1.50
C ALA A 85 45.58 6.31 -2.37
N LEU A 86 44.69 6.92 -3.17
CA LEU A 86 43.73 6.19 -4.00
C LEU A 86 44.22 5.99 -5.46
N VAL A 87 45.23 6.75 -5.90
CA VAL A 87 45.71 6.74 -7.29
C VAL A 87 46.87 5.73 -7.50
N SER A 88 47.37 5.08 -6.45
CA SER A 88 48.42 4.05 -6.56
C SER A 88 47.92 2.60 -6.52
N ARG A 89 46.61 2.36 -6.62
CA ARG A 89 46.02 1.00 -6.65
C ARG A 89 45.47 0.56 -8.00
N PHE A 90 45.40 1.44 -8.99
CA PHE A 90 44.93 1.09 -10.34
C PHE A 90 45.94 1.60 -11.37
N GLY A 91 46.83 0.70 -11.80
CA GLY A 91 47.93 1.00 -12.71
C GLY A 91 47.47 1.44 -14.09
N VAL A 92 47.29 2.75 -14.27
CA VAL A 92 47.08 3.39 -15.57
C VAL A 92 48.25 4.33 -15.83
N THR A 93 49.06 4.01 -16.84
CA THR A 93 50.12 4.86 -17.35
C THR A 93 49.51 6.08 -18.05
N SER A 94 49.73 7.28 -17.50
CA SER A 94 49.41 8.55 -18.16
C SER A 94 50.69 9.28 -18.60
N THR A 95 50.62 9.99 -19.72
CA THR A 95 51.74 10.65 -20.39
C THR A 95 52.11 11.99 -19.75
N PRO A 96 53.31 12.57 -20.01
CA PRO A 96 53.78 13.80 -19.37
C PRO A 96 52.97 15.09 -19.62
N GLN A 97 51.91 15.04 -20.44
CA GLN A 97 51.05 16.18 -20.75
C GLN A 97 49.96 16.39 -19.69
N THR A 98 49.42 15.31 -19.12
CA THR A 98 48.33 15.36 -18.12
C THR A 98 48.78 15.90 -16.75
N GLN A 99 50.08 15.94 -16.50
CA GLN A 99 50.65 16.46 -15.26
C GLN A 99 50.83 17.99 -15.26
N ARG A 100 50.73 18.67 -16.41
CA ARG A 100 50.86 20.14 -16.51
C ARG A 100 49.52 20.89 -16.49
N ASP A 101 48.42 20.23 -16.86
CA ASP A 101 47.11 20.89 -16.95
C ASP A 101 46.40 20.99 -15.58
N VAL A 102 46.86 20.23 -14.58
CA VAL A 102 46.31 20.23 -13.21
C VAL A 102 46.90 21.36 -12.34
N GLU A 103 48.01 21.98 -12.74
CA GLU A 103 48.67 23.04 -11.94
C GLU A 103 48.22 24.48 -12.29
N ASN A 104 47.35 24.70 -13.29
CA ASN A 104 47.16 26.04 -13.87
C ASN A 104 45.77 26.70 -13.77
N TYR A 105 44.80 26.17 -13.03
CA TYR A 105 43.54 26.90 -12.78
C TYR A 105 43.16 26.92 -11.30
N GLY A 106 43.69 27.94 -10.61
CA GLY A 106 43.35 28.31 -9.24
C GLY A 106 42.04 29.10 -9.16
N TRP A 107 41.29 28.81 -8.10
CA TRP A 107 40.02 29.43 -7.72
C TRP A 107 40.27 30.74 -6.95
N TYR A 108 39.60 31.83 -7.34
CA TYR A 108 39.59 33.10 -6.62
C TYR A 108 38.29 33.24 -5.81
N GLU A 109 38.42 33.42 -4.49
CA GLU A 109 37.36 33.86 -3.58
C GLU A 109 37.12 35.38 -3.71
N TRP A 110 35.86 35.80 -3.68
CA TRP A 110 35.46 37.21 -3.59
C TRP A 110 35.07 37.57 -2.15
N SER A 111 35.66 38.65 -1.60
CA SER A 111 35.15 39.35 -0.41
C SER A 111 34.78 40.79 -0.74
N LEU A 112 33.60 41.22 -0.29
CA LEU A 112 33.02 42.56 -0.42
C LEU A 112 33.91 43.67 0.20
N SER A 113 34.36 44.61 -0.63
CA SER A 113 34.56 46.01 -0.21
C SER A 113 34.49 46.96 -1.42
N SER A 114 33.93 48.15 -1.17
CA SER A 114 33.79 49.33 -2.04
C SER A 114 32.76 49.32 -3.18
N LEU A 115 31.67 50.05 -2.94
CA LEU A 115 30.88 50.77 -3.94
C LEU A 115 31.79 51.72 -4.76
N ASP A 116 31.70 51.60 -6.08
CA ASP A 116 31.66 52.65 -7.12
C ASP A 116 32.28 52.12 -8.42
N MET A 117 31.55 52.26 -9.54
CA MET A 117 31.79 51.65 -10.87
C MET A 117 31.48 50.14 -10.88
N VAL A 118 30.36 49.66 -11.42
CA VAL A 118 30.04 49.60 -12.86
C VAL A 118 28.51 49.60 -13.02
N ALA A 119 27.91 50.78 -13.03
CA ALA A 119 26.57 51.02 -13.57
C ALA A 119 26.72 51.52 -15.01
N ASP A 120 27.18 50.66 -15.92
CA ASP A 120 27.24 51.00 -17.37
C ASP A 120 27.36 49.79 -18.32
N ARG A 121 27.13 48.55 -17.87
CA ARG A 121 27.23 47.35 -18.72
C ARG A 121 26.14 46.31 -18.54
N LEU A 122 24.91 46.74 -18.22
CA LEU A 122 23.71 45.88 -18.21
C LEU A 122 22.50 46.55 -18.88
N VAL A 123 22.74 47.25 -19.99
CA VAL A 123 21.69 47.78 -20.90
C VAL A 123 21.92 47.34 -22.36
N ALA A 124 22.92 46.48 -22.62
CA ALA A 124 23.36 46.16 -23.98
C ALA A 124 23.26 44.66 -24.35
N LEU A 125 22.34 43.90 -23.75
CA LEU A 125 22.06 42.51 -24.18
C LEU A 125 20.57 42.17 -24.32
N SER A 126 19.67 43.11 -24.03
CA SER A 126 18.21 42.98 -24.19
C SER A 126 17.65 43.67 -25.44
N LEU A 127 18.51 44.10 -26.37
CA LEU A 127 18.13 44.95 -27.51
C LEU A 127 18.73 44.53 -28.87
N LEU A 128 19.15 43.28 -29.01
CA LEU A 128 19.81 42.80 -30.24
C LEU A 128 19.21 41.52 -30.84
N LEU A 129 17.92 41.27 -30.62
CA LEU A 129 17.18 40.21 -31.31
C LEU A 129 15.72 40.62 -31.58
N ARG A 130 15.52 41.70 -32.35
CA ARG A 130 14.29 41.93 -33.15
C ARG A 130 14.61 42.67 -34.47
N LEU A 131 14.39 41.94 -35.59
CA LEU A 131 14.05 42.36 -36.96
C LEU A 131 15.14 42.94 -37.90
N VAL A 132 15.51 42.20 -38.97
CA VAL A 132 15.33 42.55 -40.42
C VAL A 132 15.23 41.25 -41.27
N HIS A 133 14.51 41.35 -42.40
CA HIS A 133 13.82 40.35 -43.25
C HIS A 133 14.61 39.64 -44.39
N ALA A 134 14.02 38.52 -44.87
CA ALA A 134 13.83 38.02 -46.27
C ALA A 134 14.90 37.18 -47.05
N HIS A 135 14.63 35.86 -47.12
CA HIS A 135 14.72 34.83 -48.22
C HIS A 135 16.01 34.56 -49.05
N PRO A 136 16.20 33.36 -49.67
CA PRO A 136 15.61 32.01 -49.45
C PRO A 136 16.64 30.83 -49.49
N THR A 137 16.12 29.60 -49.31
CA THR A 137 16.70 28.27 -49.64
C THR A 137 17.90 27.76 -48.83
N GLY A 138 17.65 26.74 -48.01
CA GLY A 138 18.66 25.91 -47.36
C GLY A 138 18.04 25.13 -46.22
N ALA A 139 17.45 23.97 -46.52
CA ALA A 139 16.95 23.05 -45.52
C ALA A 139 18.11 22.59 -44.63
N TYR A 140 18.14 23.09 -43.40
CA TYR A 140 18.81 22.43 -42.29
C TYR A 140 17.72 22.00 -41.33
N VAL A 141 17.27 20.76 -41.52
CA VAL A 141 16.60 20.00 -40.47
C VAL A 141 17.67 19.78 -39.41
N ILE A 142 17.64 20.60 -38.36
CA ILE A 142 18.27 20.20 -37.10
C ILE A 142 17.31 19.17 -36.53
N SER A 143 17.58 17.89 -36.79
CA SER A 143 16.92 16.79 -36.12
C SER A 143 17.30 16.86 -34.64
N GLY A 144 16.44 17.49 -33.84
CA GLY A 144 16.43 17.25 -32.41
C GLY A 144 16.10 15.78 -32.18
N ARG A 145 17.13 14.93 -32.07
CA ARG A 145 16.99 13.59 -31.50
C ARG A 145 16.69 13.75 -30.01
N SER A 146 15.41 13.90 -29.71
CA SER A 146 14.82 13.64 -28.41
C SER A 146 13.34 13.36 -28.64
N SER A 147 13.06 12.25 -29.31
CA SER A 147 11.81 11.52 -29.04
C SER A 147 12.25 10.32 -28.22
N LEU A 148 11.72 10.18 -27.01
CA LEU A 148 11.88 8.95 -26.24
C LEU A 148 11.50 7.78 -27.15
N VAL A 149 12.31 6.73 -27.10
CA VAL A 149 12.22 5.58 -27.99
C VAL A 149 10.88 4.84 -27.75
N ARG A 150 10.47 4.75 -26.49
CA ARG A 150 9.14 4.39 -26.01
C ARG A 150 8.63 5.46 -25.06
N GLU A 151 7.33 5.72 -25.10
CA GLU A 151 6.64 6.61 -24.17
C GLU A 151 5.53 5.84 -23.46
N ARG A 152 5.46 5.91 -22.13
CA ARG A 152 4.29 5.47 -21.33
C ARG A 152 3.80 6.69 -20.55
N ILE A 153 2.67 7.22 -20.96
CA ILE A 153 2.17 8.53 -20.52
C ILE A 153 0.90 8.29 -19.71
N SER A 154 0.86 8.80 -18.48
CA SER A 154 -0.40 8.83 -17.73
C SER A 154 -1.37 9.74 -18.46
N VAL A 155 -2.59 9.24 -18.72
CA VAL A 155 -3.68 10.05 -19.29
C VAL A 155 -4.77 10.27 -18.26
N ASN A 156 -4.42 10.25 -16.98
CA ASN A 156 -5.37 10.37 -15.87
C ASN A 156 -6.03 11.74 -15.77
N GLU A 157 -5.40 12.80 -16.27
CA GLU A 157 -5.94 14.16 -16.14
C GLU A 157 -6.93 14.52 -17.26
N GLY A 158 -7.91 15.35 -16.91
CA GLY A 158 -8.74 16.06 -17.89
C GLY A 158 -9.88 15.23 -18.50
N TRP A 159 -10.47 14.33 -17.71
CA TRP A 159 -11.63 13.53 -18.13
C TRP A 159 -12.94 14.26 -17.86
N LYS A 160 -13.95 13.88 -18.64
CA LYS A 160 -15.35 14.22 -18.43
C LYS A 160 -16.12 12.97 -18.02
N PHE A 161 -16.99 13.09 -17.03
CA PHE A 161 -17.73 11.96 -16.46
C PHE A 161 -19.23 12.25 -16.33
N SER A 162 -20.04 11.25 -16.65
CA SER A 162 -21.47 11.23 -16.36
C SER A 162 -21.91 9.84 -15.93
N ARG A 163 -22.78 9.78 -14.91
CA ARG A 163 -23.37 8.55 -14.38
C ARG A 163 -24.87 8.50 -14.68
N PHE A 164 -25.36 7.30 -14.95
CA PHE A 164 -26.77 6.99 -15.15
C PHE A 164 -27.17 5.79 -14.31
N THR A 165 -28.21 5.91 -13.48
CA THR A 165 -28.73 4.81 -12.65
C THR A 165 -29.55 3.78 -13.44
N SER A 166 -29.82 4.07 -14.70
CA SER A 166 -30.45 3.16 -15.66
C SER A 166 -29.61 3.14 -16.93
N ASN A 167 -29.64 2.05 -17.68
CA ASN A 167 -28.94 1.95 -18.96
C ASN A 167 -29.51 2.97 -19.99
N PRO A 168 -28.79 4.05 -20.33
CA PRO A 168 -29.33 5.11 -21.18
C PRO A 168 -29.12 4.82 -22.68
N ASP A 169 -28.22 3.90 -23.00
CA ASP A 169 -27.70 3.65 -24.36
C ASP A 169 -28.15 2.30 -24.93
N GLY A 170 -28.74 1.44 -24.10
CA GLY A 170 -29.21 0.12 -24.51
C GLY A 170 -28.09 -0.88 -24.81
N LEU A 171 -26.83 -0.52 -24.58
CA LEU A 171 -25.70 -1.43 -24.73
C LEU A 171 -25.64 -2.36 -23.53
N SER A 172 -25.28 -3.60 -23.76
CA SER A 172 -25.09 -4.61 -22.73
C SER A 172 -23.96 -5.55 -23.16
N TYR A 173 -23.11 -5.94 -22.20
CA TYR A 173 -22.02 -6.88 -22.47
C TYR A 173 -22.56 -8.17 -23.09
N ASN A 174 -23.50 -8.84 -22.41
CA ASN A 174 -24.02 -10.13 -22.84
C ASN A 174 -24.84 -10.08 -24.13
N GLU A 175 -25.59 -8.99 -24.36
CA GLU A 175 -26.53 -8.91 -25.49
C GLU A 175 -25.89 -8.33 -26.76
N THR A 176 -24.93 -7.41 -26.63
CA THR A 176 -24.46 -6.59 -27.77
C THR A 176 -22.95 -6.50 -27.90
N LEU A 177 -22.20 -6.37 -26.79
CA LEU A 177 -20.76 -6.03 -26.86
C LEU A 177 -19.84 -7.25 -26.85
N LYS A 178 -20.25 -8.38 -26.27
CA LYS A 178 -19.42 -9.58 -26.10
C LYS A 178 -18.72 -10.03 -27.39
N PRO A 179 -19.40 -10.19 -28.55
CA PRO A 179 -18.73 -10.62 -29.79
C PRO A 179 -17.63 -9.67 -30.30
N TRP A 180 -17.69 -8.39 -29.91
CA TRP A 180 -16.74 -7.35 -30.32
C TRP A 180 -15.56 -7.19 -29.35
N ILE A 181 -15.80 -7.53 -28.09
CA ILE A 181 -14.83 -7.43 -27.00
C ILE A 181 -14.01 -8.71 -26.88
N LEU A 182 -14.65 -9.88 -26.94
CA LEU A 182 -14.01 -11.17 -26.71
C LEU A 182 -12.79 -11.47 -27.61
N PRO A 183 -12.70 -10.99 -28.87
CA PRO A 183 -11.48 -11.11 -29.67
C PRO A 183 -10.21 -10.50 -29.05
N VAL A 184 -10.33 -9.58 -28.08
CA VAL A 184 -9.18 -9.05 -27.32
C VAL A 184 -8.54 -10.14 -26.45
N ALA A 185 -9.31 -11.15 -26.04
CA ALA A 185 -8.84 -12.27 -25.24
C ALA A 185 -7.94 -13.25 -26.02
N ASN A 186 -7.96 -13.22 -27.35
CA ASN A 186 -7.22 -14.15 -28.22
C ASN A 186 -5.70 -14.20 -27.93
N GLU A 187 -5.11 -13.10 -27.46
CA GLU A 187 -3.70 -13.04 -27.05
C GLU A 187 -3.34 -14.00 -25.89
N PHE A 188 -4.35 -14.43 -25.14
CA PHE A 188 -4.22 -15.28 -23.96
C PHE A 188 -4.84 -16.66 -24.15
N ILE A 189 -5.60 -16.90 -25.22
CA ILE A 189 -6.17 -18.22 -25.49
C ILE A 189 -5.13 -19.05 -26.25
N ILE A 190 -4.57 -20.08 -25.61
CA ILE A 190 -3.52 -20.92 -26.24
C ILE A 190 -4.13 -22.06 -27.04
N ASP A 191 -4.90 -22.93 -26.38
CA ASP A 191 -5.47 -24.15 -26.99
C ASP A 191 -6.99 -24.08 -27.21
N GLY A 192 -7.59 -22.92 -26.93
CA GLY A 192 -9.03 -22.67 -27.03
C GLY A 192 -9.51 -22.18 -28.40
N THR A 193 -10.82 -21.94 -28.50
CA THR A 193 -11.43 -21.37 -29.70
C THR A 193 -11.12 -19.88 -29.78
N GLN A 194 -10.40 -19.47 -30.83
CA GLN A 194 -10.17 -18.06 -31.12
C GLN A 194 -11.48 -17.38 -31.54
N HIS A 195 -11.62 -16.10 -31.20
CA HIS A 195 -12.82 -15.31 -31.47
C HIS A 195 -12.57 -14.27 -32.56
N ASP A 196 -13.38 -14.28 -33.61
CA ASP A 196 -13.32 -13.27 -34.67
C ASP A 196 -14.29 -12.12 -34.38
N ARG A 197 -13.89 -10.90 -34.76
CA ARG A 197 -14.81 -9.77 -34.78
C ARG A 197 -15.89 -9.99 -35.86
N PRO A 198 -17.16 -9.64 -35.58
CA PRO A 198 -18.20 -9.66 -36.60
C PRO A 198 -17.88 -8.73 -37.79
N ASN A 199 -18.30 -9.12 -38.98
CA ASN A 199 -18.17 -8.32 -40.22
C ASN A 199 -19.35 -7.34 -40.42
N GLU A 200 -19.97 -6.89 -39.34
CA GLU A 200 -21.10 -5.95 -39.35
C GLU A 200 -20.71 -4.58 -38.78
N THR A 201 -21.66 -3.67 -38.55
CA THR A 201 -21.34 -2.38 -37.91
C THR A 201 -21.21 -2.59 -36.40
N ALA A 202 -20.11 -2.13 -35.81
CA ALA A 202 -19.91 -2.23 -34.37
C ALA A 202 -20.95 -1.40 -33.60
N PRO A 203 -21.44 -1.89 -32.45
CA PRO A 203 -22.41 -1.17 -31.63
C PRO A 203 -21.81 0.11 -31.01
N GLY A 204 -22.67 1.08 -30.70
CA GLY A 204 -22.30 2.31 -30.02
C GLY A 204 -21.94 3.49 -30.92
N GLN A 205 -21.94 3.32 -32.25
CA GLN A 205 -21.77 4.45 -33.20
C GLN A 205 -22.96 5.43 -33.16
N ASP A 206 -24.13 4.98 -32.75
CA ASP A 206 -25.36 5.76 -32.56
C ASP A 206 -25.46 6.39 -31.17
N VAL A 207 -24.59 6.00 -30.23
CA VAL A 207 -24.49 6.63 -28.92
C VAL A 207 -23.76 7.96 -29.06
N GLU A 208 -24.44 9.07 -28.81
CA GLU A 208 -23.89 10.42 -29.00
C GLU A 208 -22.56 10.61 -28.24
N TYR A 209 -22.40 9.99 -27.06
CA TYR A 209 -21.21 10.08 -26.21
C TYR A 209 -19.95 9.45 -26.80
N THR A 210 -20.03 8.68 -27.88
CA THR A 210 -18.85 8.15 -28.58
C THR A 210 -18.37 9.09 -29.68
N GLN A 211 -19.20 10.07 -30.06
CA GLN A 211 -18.96 10.96 -31.19
C GLN A 211 -18.12 12.19 -30.79
N ALA A 212 -17.27 12.64 -31.71
CA ALA A 212 -16.43 13.82 -31.50
C ALA A 212 -17.24 15.13 -31.43
N SER A 213 -18.43 15.18 -32.02
CA SER A 213 -19.29 16.37 -32.05
C SER A 213 -20.15 16.56 -30.80
N PHE A 214 -20.16 15.60 -29.87
CA PHE A 214 -20.93 15.69 -28.64
C PHE A 214 -20.34 16.73 -27.70
N ASP A 215 -21.19 17.60 -27.17
CA ASP A 215 -20.82 18.61 -26.18
C ASP A 215 -20.91 18.02 -24.76
N ASP A 216 -19.77 17.62 -24.21
CA ASP A 216 -19.62 17.16 -22.83
C ASP A 216 -19.32 18.29 -21.84
N GLY A 217 -19.52 19.57 -22.23
CA GLY A 217 -19.26 20.72 -21.37
C GLY A 217 -20.05 20.73 -20.05
N ALA A 218 -21.20 20.05 -20.02
CA ALA A 218 -22.03 19.88 -18.83
C ALA A 218 -21.63 18.68 -17.94
N TRP A 219 -20.74 17.80 -18.41
CA TRP A 219 -20.28 16.64 -17.65
C TRP A 219 -19.27 17.03 -16.56
N GLU A 220 -19.23 16.25 -15.48
CA GLU A 220 -18.31 16.47 -14.37
C GLU A 220 -16.86 16.37 -14.86
N ALA A 221 -16.01 17.33 -14.48
CA ALA A 221 -14.58 17.21 -14.71
C ALA A 221 -13.96 16.35 -13.61
N VAL A 222 -13.29 15.27 -13.99
CA VAL A 222 -12.64 14.35 -13.06
C VAL A 222 -11.21 14.05 -13.52
N ASN A 223 -10.35 13.74 -12.56
CA ASN A 223 -9.07 13.10 -12.81
C ASN A 223 -9.16 11.65 -12.33
N LEU A 224 -8.39 10.78 -12.97
CA LEU A 224 -8.23 9.39 -12.59
C LEU A 224 -7.04 9.24 -11.62
N PRO A 225 -7.01 8.17 -10.81
CA PRO A 225 -8.08 7.19 -10.62
C PRO A 225 -9.35 7.78 -10.01
N HIS A 226 -10.52 7.27 -10.40
CA HIS A 226 -11.84 7.79 -9.99
C HIS A 226 -12.80 6.67 -9.59
N ASP A 227 -13.35 6.81 -8.39
CA ASP A 227 -14.46 6.01 -7.85
C ASP A 227 -15.66 6.94 -7.67
N TRP A 228 -16.70 6.77 -8.48
CA TRP A 228 -17.88 7.65 -8.41
C TRP A 228 -18.75 7.37 -7.18
N ALA A 229 -18.68 6.16 -6.63
CA ALA A 229 -19.61 5.70 -5.61
C ALA A 229 -19.25 6.29 -4.24
N ILE A 230 -17.96 6.48 -3.96
CA ILE A 230 -17.46 6.87 -2.63
C ILE A 230 -18.00 8.21 -2.10
N LYS A 231 -18.39 9.13 -3.00
CA LYS A 231 -18.98 10.42 -2.62
C LYS A 231 -20.37 10.27 -1.96
N GLY A 232 -21.00 9.09 -2.07
CA GLY A 232 -22.29 8.80 -1.46
C GLY A 232 -23.50 9.39 -2.21
N PRO A 233 -24.67 9.50 -1.55
CA PRO A 233 -24.93 9.12 -0.16
C PRO A 233 -24.93 7.61 0.05
N PHE A 234 -24.78 7.16 1.29
CA PHE A 234 -25.01 5.76 1.67
C PHE A 234 -26.50 5.39 1.60
N ASN A 235 -26.80 4.10 1.74
CA ASN A 235 -28.11 3.49 1.55
C ASN A 235 -28.66 3.72 0.14
N ALA A 236 -27.78 3.55 -0.85
CA ALA A 236 -28.17 3.51 -2.24
C ALA A 236 -29.21 2.40 -2.49
N PRO A 237 -30.30 2.68 -3.24
CA PRO A 237 -31.35 1.69 -3.47
C PRO A 237 -30.81 0.41 -4.11
N GLY A 238 -31.14 -0.75 -3.53
CA GLY A 238 -30.73 -2.05 -4.06
C GLY A 238 -29.29 -2.48 -3.73
N ILE A 239 -28.51 -1.64 -3.04
CA ILE A 239 -27.15 -1.98 -2.62
C ILE A 239 -27.19 -2.55 -1.19
N SER A 240 -26.70 -3.78 -1.03
CA SER A 240 -26.67 -4.48 0.25
C SER A 240 -25.62 -3.92 1.21
N GLY A 241 -25.70 -4.33 2.49
CA GLY A 241 -24.63 -4.11 3.47
C GLY A 241 -23.30 -4.69 3.00
N GLY A 242 -23.32 -5.87 2.37
CA GLY A 242 -22.16 -6.53 1.76
C GLY A 242 -21.38 -5.62 0.79
N MET A 243 -22.09 -4.89 -0.08
CA MET A 243 -21.47 -3.97 -1.04
C MET A 243 -21.19 -2.56 -0.47
N GLY A 244 -21.28 -2.35 0.84
CA GLY A 244 -20.94 -1.09 1.50
C GLY A 244 -21.99 0.02 1.40
N ARG A 245 -23.19 -0.28 0.87
CA ARG A 245 -24.35 0.64 0.79
C ARG A 245 -24.13 1.92 -0.02
N LEU A 246 -23.02 2.05 -0.73
CA LEU A 246 -22.70 3.17 -1.61
C LEU A 246 -23.24 2.93 -3.02
N PRO A 247 -23.52 3.98 -3.80
CA PRO A 247 -24.20 3.84 -5.08
C PRO A 247 -23.21 3.42 -6.18
N SER A 248 -22.76 2.16 -6.10
CA SER A 248 -21.77 1.54 -7.00
C SER A 248 -22.35 0.96 -8.28
N ASP A 249 -23.67 0.93 -8.41
CA ASP A 249 -24.41 0.44 -9.57
C ASP A 249 -24.59 1.49 -10.68
N GLY A 250 -25.01 0.99 -11.85
CA GLY A 250 -25.42 1.78 -13.01
C GLY A 250 -24.33 1.91 -14.06
N VAL A 251 -24.60 2.77 -15.04
CA VAL A 251 -23.74 3.00 -16.20
C VAL A 251 -22.94 4.28 -16.01
N GLY A 252 -21.63 4.19 -16.13
CA GLY A 252 -20.71 5.33 -16.09
C GLY A 252 -20.06 5.56 -17.45
N TRP A 253 -20.06 6.79 -17.94
CA TRP A 253 -19.36 7.18 -19.16
C TRP A 253 -18.25 8.18 -18.85
N TYR A 254 -17.08 7.91 -19.41
CA TYR A 254 -15.88 8.73 -19.33
C TYR A 254 -15.48 9.19 -20.74
N ARG A 255 -15.14 10.46 -20.90
CA ARG A 255 -14.69 11.04 -22.16
C ARG A 255 -13.38 11.79 -22.00
N ARG A 256 -12.46 11.59 -22.93
CA ARG A 256 -11.16 12.28 -22.99
C ARG A 256 -10.75 12.60 -24.41
N THR A 257 -10.38 13.85 -24.64
CA THR A 257 -9.74 14.25 -25.89
C THR A 257 -8.25 13.92 -25.85
N LEU A 258 -7.78 13.16 -26.82
CA LEU A 258 -6.38 12.83 -27.03
C LEU A 258 -5.84 13.60 -28.24
N THR A 259 -4.60 14.06 -28.12
CA THR A 259 -3.89 14.74 -29.21
C THR A 259 -2.69 13.93 -29.64
N PHE A 260 -2.58 13.69 -30.94
CA PHE A 260 -1.43 13.05 -31.56
C PHE A 260 -0.71 14.04 -32.48
N SER A 261 0.56 13.79 -32.69
CA SER A 261 1.48 14.63 -33.46
C SER A 261 2.00 13.88 -34.68
N LEU A 262 2.62 14.60 -35.63
CA LEU A 262 3.27 13.96 -36.78
C LEU A 262 4.39 12.98 -36.38
N SER A 263 4.99 13.12 -35.18
CA SER A 263 5.97 12.17 -34.65
C SER A 263 5.35 10.85 -34.15
N ASP A 264 4.04 10.78 -34.03
CA ASP A 264 3.32 9.55 -33.68
C ASP A 264 2.95 8.72 -34.93
N VAL A 265 3.10 9.28 -36.13
CA VAL A 265 2.83 8.58 -37.39
C VAL A 265 3.77 7.39 -37.53
N GLY A 266 3.18 6.21 -37.74
CA GLY A 266 3.93 4.96 -37.92
C GLY A 266 4.37 4.30 -36.61
N LYS A 267 4.03 4.85 -35.44
CA LYS A 267 4.17 4.17 -34.15
C LYS A 267 3.01 3.21 -33.89
N SER A 268 3.24 2.22 -33.04
CA SER A 268 2.17 1.48 -32.37
C SER A 268 1.70 2.27 -31.14
N ILE A 269 0.40 2.51 -31.06
CA ILE A 269 -0.25 3.31 -30.01
C ILE A 269 -1.24 2.44 -29.25
N PHE A 270 -1.03 2.28 -27.95
CA PHE A 270 -1.85 1.43 -27.09
C PHE A 270 -2.48 2.21 -25.95
N LEU A 271 -3.66 1.76 -25.52
CA LEU A 271 -4.31 2.15 -24.28
C LEU A 271 -4.15 1.02 -23.27
N ASP A 272 -3.41 1.26 -22.19
CA ASP A 272 -3.35 0.37 -21.04
C ASP A 272 -4.28 0.88 -19.95
N ILE A 273 -5.13 0.00 -19.43
CA ILE A 273 -6.04 0.28 -18.30
C ILE A 273 -5.70 -0.72 -17.21
N ASP A 274 -5.30 -0.23 -16.04
CA ASP A 274 -4.84 -1.07 -14.94
C ASP A 274 -6.01 -1.68 -14.14
N GLY A 275 -7.20 -1.11 -14.26
CA GLY A 275 -8.45 -1.61 -13.69
C GLY A 275 -9.62 -0.65 -13.92
N ALA A 276 -10.78 -1.21 -14.26
CA ALA A 276 -12.00 -0.47 -14.56
C ALA A 276 -13.20 -1.26 -14.05
N MET A 277 -13.89 -0.76 -13.03
CA MET A 277 -14.94 -1.48 -12.31
C MET A 277 -16.32 -1.05 -12.80
N SER A 278 -17.02 -1.83 -13.63
CA SER A 278 -16.67 -3.07 -14.36
C SER A 278 -17.35 -3.11 -15.73
N TYR A 279 -17.27 -4.23 -16.47
CA TYR A 279 -17.88 -4.40 -17.81
C TYR A 279 -17.44 -3.33 -18.82
N SER A 280 -16.14 -3.07 -18.88
CA SER A 280 -15.60 -1.95 -19.65
C SER A 280 -15.71 -2.14 -21.16
N ALA A 281 -16.04 -1.05 -21.86
CA ALA A 281 -16.00 -0.96 -23.32
C ALA A 281 -15.46 0.41 -23.76
N VAL A 282 -14.65 0.43 -24.83
CA VAL A 282 -13.84 1.57 -25.24
C VAL A 282 -14.06 1.93 -26.70
N TRP A 283 -14.36 3.20 -26.97
CA TRP A 283 -14.48 3.76 -28.31
C TRP A 283 -13.42 4.83 -28.54
N LEU A 284 -12.86 4.87 -29.76
CA LEU A 284 -12.05 5.98 -30.24
C LEU A 284 -12.70 6.53 -31.51
N ASN A 285 -13.00 7.82 -31.52
CA ASN A 285 -13.60 8.50 -32.67
C ASN A 285 -14.94 7.90 -33.14
N GLY A 286 -15.69 7.26 -32.24
CA GLY A 286 -16.95 6.56 -32.52
C GLY A 286 -16.80 5.07 -32.84
N ASP A 287 -15.58 4.58 -33.07
CA ASP A 287 -15.32 3.17 -33.39
C ASP A 287 -15.02 2.35 -32.14
N LEU A 288 -15.68 1.20 -31.98
CA LEU A 288 -15.48 0.28 -30.86
C LEU A 288 -14.11 -0.41 -30.96
N VAL A 289 -13.21 -0.02 -30.07
CA VAL A 289 -11.84 -0.54 -30.00
C VAL A 289 -11.81 -1.87 -29.29
N GLY A 290 -12.60 -2.08 -28.24
CA GLY A 290 -12.60 -3.31 -27.43
C GLY A 290 -13.09 -3.06 -26.01
N GLY A 291 -12.69 -3.92 -25.07
CA GLY A 291 -13.10 -3.82 -23.67
C GLY A 291 -12.56 -4.97 -22.83
N TRP A 292 -12.88 -4.97 -21.54
CA TRP A 292 -12.57 -6.07 -20.64
C TRP A 292 -13.59 -6.09 -19.47
N PRO A 293 -14.30 -7.21 -19.24
CA PRO A 293 -15.43 -7.17 -18.33
C PRO A 293 -15.05 -7.35 -16.85
N TYR A 294 -14.01 -8.12 -16.55
CA TYR A 294 -13.56 -8.32 -15.18
C TYR A 294 -12.93 -7.05 -14.61
N GLY A 295 -13.50 -6.53 -13.52
CA GLY A 295 -13.15 -5.19 -13.02
C GLY A 295 -11.75 -5.07 -12.39
N TYR A 296 -11.13 -6.19 -12.02
CA TYR A 296 -9.82 -6.21 -11.38
C TYR A 296 -8.65 -6.45 -12.34
N ALA A 297 -8.94 -6.79 -13.59
CA ALA A 297 -7.93 -7.08 -14.60
C ALA A 297 -7.26 -5.82 -15.16
N SER A 298 -5.98 -5.95 -15.49
CA SER A 298 -5.26 -4.97 -16.30
C SER A 298 -5.22 -5.44 -17.75
N PHE A 299 -5.59 -4.58 -18.70
CA PHE A 299 -5.73 -4.95 -20.11
C PHE A 299 -5.18 -3.87 -21.05
N ARG A 300 -4.95 -4.24 -22.31
CA ARG A 300 -4.39 -3.38 -23.35
C ARG A 300 -5.28 -3.40 -24.59
N LEU A 301 -5.48 -2.24 -25.20
CA LEU A 301 -6.14 -2.11 -26.49
C LEU A 301 -5.23 -1.40 -27.50
N ASP A 302 -5.20 -1.90 -28.74
CA ASP A 302 -4.47 -1.25 -29.84
C ASP A 302 -5.32 -0.14 -30.46
N LEU A 303 -4.90 1.11 -30.25
CA LEU A 303 -5.56 2.30 -30.79
C LEU A 303 -5.09 2.60 -32.21
N THR A 304 -3.96 2.06 -32.65
CA THR A 304 -3.28 2.41 -33.91
C THR A 304 -4.22 2.46 -35.12
N PRO A 305 -5.14 1.50 -35.34
CA PRO A 305 -6.04 1.52 -36.50
C PRO A 305 -7.08 2.63 -36.48
N TYR A 306 -7.34 3.24 -35.32
CA TYR A 306 -8.45 4.17 -35.07
C TYR A 306 -8.01 5.62 -34.90
N ILE A 307 -6.69 5.88 -34.84
CA ILE A 307 -6.16 7.21 -34.61
C ILE A 307 -6.32 8.10 -35.84
N LYS A 308 -6.61 9.38 -35.60
CA LYS A 308 -6.46 10.48 -36.54
C LYS A 308 -5.16 11.19 -36.22
N THR A 309 -4.24 11.24 -37.17
CA THR A 309 -2.93 11.89 -37.00
C THR A 309 -2.99 13.42 -37.13
N GLU A 310 -4.09 13.94 -37.65
CA GLU A 310 -4.45 15.36 -37.66
C GLU A 310 -5.76 15.59 -36.89
N GLY A 311 -5.80 16.64 -36.06
CA GLY A 311 -6.97 16.99 -35.27
C GLY A 311 -7.08 16.24 -33.94
N GLU A 312 -8.24 16.39 -33.30
CA GLU A 312 -8.54 15.80 -32.00
C GLU A 312 -9.08 14.38 -32.13
N ASN A 313 -8.70 13.51 -31.19
CA ASN A 313 -9.20 12.16 -31.09
C ASN A 313 -10.06 12.02 -29.85
N GLN A 314 -11.31 11.58 -30.02
CA GLN A 314 -12.23 11.46 -28.89
C GLN A 314 -12.23 10.03 -28.35
N LEU A 315 -11.69 9.83 -27.15
CA LEU A 315 -11.79 8.59 -26.40
C LEU A 315 -13.07 8.61 -25.56
N ALA A 316 -13.81 7.51 -25.55
CA ALA A 316 -14.96 7.30 -24.69
C ALA A 316 -14.88 5.90 -24.06
N ILE A 317 -15.12 5.80 -22.74
CA ILE A 317 -15.11 4.54 -22.00
C ILE A 317 -16.42 4.40 -21.23
N ARG A 318 -17.09 3.26 -21.40
CA ARG A 318 -18.33 2.90 -20.70
C ARG A 318 -18.03 1.81 -19.67
N LEU A 319 -18.65 1.92 -18.50
CA LEU A 319 -18.69 0.91 -17.44
C LEU A 319 -20.15 0.60 -17.09
N ASP A 320 -20.42 -0.61 -16.60
CA ASP A 320 -21.78 -1.11 -16.34
C ASP A 320 -21.83 -2.02 -15.12
N ASN A 321 -22.25 -1.45 -13.98
CA ASN A 321 -22.20 -2.15 -12.71
C ASN A 321 -23.60 -2.63 -12.33
N ALA A 322 -23.78 -3.94 -12.21
CA ALA A 322 -24.98 -4.52 -11.64
C ALA A 322 -24.99 -4.41 -10.12
N VAL A 323 -26.20 -4.38 -9.53
CA VAL A 323 -26.40 -4.67 -8.11
C VAL A 323 -26.07 -6.14 -7.81
N ASP A 324 -25.79 -6.48 -6.55
CA ASP A 324 -25.51 -7.86 -6.11
C ASP A 324 -24.39 -8.53 -6.93
N SER A 325 -23.30 -7.80 -7.15
CA SER A 325 -22.16 -8.20 -7.98
C SER A 325 -20.87 -8.43 -7.19
N SER A 326 -20.88 -8.17 -5.88
CA SER A 326 -19.75 -8.40 -4.99
C SER A 326 -20.20 -8.65 -3.55
N ARG A 327 -19.40 -9.38 -2.77
CA ARG A 327 -19.60 -9.58 -1.32
C ARG A 327 -19.05 -8.42 -0.47
N TRP A 328 -18.14 -7.63 -1.03
CA TRP A 328 -17.51 -6.45 -0.43
C TRP A 328 -17.80 -5.21 -1.29
N TYR A 329 -17.32 -4.03 -0.89
CA TYR A 329 -17.40 -2.83 -1.71
C TYR A 329 -16.46 -2.90 -2.93
N PRO A 330 -16.97 -2.98 -4.17
CA PRO A 330 -16.11 -3.08 -5.35
C PRO A 330 -15.53 -1.71 -5.78
N GLY A 331 -16.13 -0.60 -5.31
CA GLY A 331 -16.00 0.70 -5.95
C GLY A 331 -16.69 0.76 -7.31
N ALA A 332 -16.61 1.89 -7.99
CA ALA A 332 -17.21 2.03 -9.31
C ALA A 332 -16.53 3.12 -10.13
N GLY A 333 -15.97 2.77 -11.29
CA GLY A 333 -15.23 3.73 -12.13
C GLY A 333 -13.91 3.23 -12.68
N LEU A 334 -13.19 4.16 -13.31
CA LEU A 334 -11.79 3.95 -13.70
C LEU A 334 -10.91 4.16 -12.45
N TYR A 335 -11.01 3.20 -11.54
CA TYR A 335 -10.47 3.27 -10.17
C TYR A 335 -8.96 2.96 -10.08
N ARG A 336 -8.31 2.60 -11.20
CA ARG A 336 -6.86 2.53 -11.35
C ARG A 336 -6.39 3.38 -12.53
N ASN A 337 -5.07 3.44 -12.71
CA ASN A 337 -4.43 4.29 -13.70
C ASN A 337 -4.75 3.88 -15.15
N VAL A 338 -4.75 4.87 -16.03
CA VAL A 338 -4.89 4.71 -17.48
C VAL A 338 -3.67 5.32 -18.17
N TRP A 339 -3.08 4.58 -19.11
CA TRP A 339 -1.85 4.95 -19.77
C TRP A 339 -1.99 4.90 -21.29
N LEU A 340 -1.37 5.88 -21.94
CA LEU A 340 -1.10 5.85 -23.37
C LEU A 340 0.34 5.36 -23.58
N VAL A 341 0.50 4.25 -24.29
CA VAL A 341 1.82 3.72 -24.66
C VAL A 341 2.08 3.97 -26.13
N LYS A 342 3.23 4.56 -26.44
CA LYS A 342 3.69 4.79 -27.81
C LYS A 342 5.03 4.10 -28.00
N ALA A 343 5.11 3.21 -28.98
CA ALA A 343 6.32 2.45 -29.29
C ALA A 343 6.56 2.35 -30.79
N ASP A 344 7.78 2.00 -31.19
CA ASP A 344 8.05 1.56 -32.56
C ASP A 344 7.18 0.32 -32.90
N PRO A 345 6.80 0.10 -34.17
CA PRO A 345 6.09 -1.14 -34.57
C PRO A 345 6.81 -2.42 -34.15
N VAL A 346 8.13 -2.39 -33.97
CA VAL A 346 8.89 -3.48 -33.35
C VAL A 346 9.33 -3.09 -31.95
N HIS A 347 8.76 -3.74 -30.95
CA HIS A 347 8.92 -3.37 -29.54
C HIS A 347 8.87 -4.60 -28.62
N VAL A 348 9.30 -4.45 -27.37
CA VAL A 348 9.04 -5.44 -26.32
C VAL A 348 7.54 -5.50 -26.06
N GLY A 349 6.94 -6.69 -26.16
CA GLY A 349 5.50 -6.88 -26.00
C GLY A 349 4.97 -6.44 -24.63
N LYS A 350 3.65 -6.36 -24.47
CA LYS A 350 3.04 -6.12 -23.15
C LYS A 350 3.46 -7.25 -22.20
N PHE A 351 3.96 -6.90 -21.01
CA PHE A 351 4.50 -7.87 -20.05
C PHE A 351 5.64 -8.74 -20.63
N GLY A 352 6.32 -8.24 -21.67
CA GLY A 352 7.22 -9.02 -22.51
C GLY A 352 8.58 -9.34 -21.89
N THR A 353 8.74 -9.24 -20.58
CA THR A 353 9.97 -9.67 -19.88
C THR A 353 9.63 -10.64 -18.78
N ARG A 354 10.32 -11.78 -18.73
CA ARG A 354 10.25 -12.74 -17.61
C ARG A 354 11.65 -12.95 -17.05
N ILE A 355 11.86 -12.58 -15.79
CA ILE A 355 13.13 -12.65 -15.09
C ILE A 355 13.04 -13.69 -13.96
N THR A 356 13.96 -14.66 -13.95
CA THR A 356 14.03 -15.70 -12.91
C THR A 356 15.44 -15.84 -12.37
N THR A 357 15.56 -16.32 -11.14
CA THR A 357 16.85 -16.54 -10.46
C THR A 357 17.02 -18.00 -10.03
N PRO A 358 17.27 -18.93 -10.97
CA PRO A 358 17.23 -20.38 -10.71
C PRO A 358 18.33 -20.90 -9.77
N SER A 359 19.35 -20.10 -9.49
CA SER A 359 20.40 -20.43 -8.52
C SER A 359 20.82 -19.16 -7.80
N VAL A 360 20.77 -19.17 -6.46
CA VAL A 360 21.02 -18.01 -5.61
C VAL A 360 21.82 -18.45 -4.39
N SER A 361 22.96 -17.80 -4.16
CA SER A 361 23.70 -17.83 -2.90
C SER A 361 24.21 -16.43 -2.55
N ALA A 362 24.95 -16.31 -1.45
CA ALA A 362 25.60 -15.05 -1.08
C ALA A 362 26.78 -14.71 -2.01
N GLU A 363 27.39 -15.71 -2.66
CA GLU A 363 28.56 -15.57 -3.52
C GLU A 363 28.20 -15.27 -4.96
N GLU A 364 27.14 -15.88 -5.50
CA GLU A 364 26.67 -15.63 -6.86
C GLU A 364 25.19 -15.96 -7.04
N ALA A 365 24.56 -15.30 -8.02
CA ALA A 365 23.23 -15.67 -8.50
C ALA A 365 23.21 -15.76 -10.02
N THR A 366 22.55 -16.80 -10.54
CA THR A 366 22.21 -16.89 -11.96
C THR A 366 20.90 -16.15 -12.20
N VAL A 367 20.90 -15.19 -13.13
CA VAL A 367 19.70 -14.51 -13.63
C VAL A 367 19.41 -15.01 -15.03
N LYS A 368 18.19 -15.49 -15.26
CA LYS A 368 17.68 -15.82 -16.59
C LYS A 368 16.67 -14.78 -17.01
N LEU A 369 16.74 -14.37 -18.27
CA LEU A 369 15.86 -13.38 -18.88
C LEU A 369 15.25 -13.96 -20.16
N ILE A 370 13.94 -13.78 -20.31
CA ILE A 370 13.22 -13.94 -21.57
C ILE A 370 12.66 -12.58 -21.94
N VAL A 371 12.86 -12.16 -23.19
CA VAL A 371 12.28 -10.96 -23.79
C VAL A 371 11.42 -11.36 -24.99
N ASP A 372 10.12 -11.07 -24.94
CA ASP A 372 9.19 -11.22 -26.06
C ASP A 372 9.25 -9.95 -26.92
N VAL A 373 9.84 -10.07 -28.11
CA VAL A 373 9.87 -8.99 -29.11
C VAL A 373 8.70 -9.18 -30.06
N GLU A 374 7.84 -8.16 -30.16
CA GLU A 374 6.65 -8.14 -30.99
C GLU A 374 6.88 -7.27 -32.24
N ASN A 375 6.46 -7.76 -33.41
CA ASN A 375 6.56 -7.03 -34.67
C ASN A 375 5.18 -6.77 -35.26
N LYS A 376 4.69 -5.54 -35.11
CA LYS A 376 3.47 -5.03 -35.75
C LYS A 376 3.70 -4.39 -37.12
N ALA A 377 4.95 -4.36 -37.62
CA ALA A 377 5.24 -3.86 -38.96
C ALA A 377 4.74 -4.84 -40.04
N ALA A 378 4.63 -4.36 -41.28
CA ALA A 378 4.14 -5.14 -42.43
C ALA A 378 5.19 -6.07 -43.06
N SER A 379 6.38 -6.18 -42.47
CA SER A 379 7.47 -7.02 -42.96
C SER A 379 8.26 -7.61 -41.81
N ASP A 380 8.92 -8.72 -42.08
CA ASP A 380 9.85 -9.36 -41.15
C ASP A 380 10.99 -8.40 -40.80
N GLN A 381 11.46 -8.46 -39.55
CA GLN A 381 12.49 -7.57 -39.01
C GLN A 381 13.56 -8.37 -38.29
N GLU A 382 14.82 -8.05 -38.55
CA GLU A 382 15.95 -8.53 -37.75
C GLU A 382 16.28 -7.49 -36.68
N ILE A 383 16.12 -7.87 -35.41
CA ILE A 383 16.33 -7.01 -34.25
C ILE A 383 17.41 -7.58 -33.35
N PHE A 384 18.26 -6.70 -32.83
CA PHE A 384 19.21 -7.01 -31.78
C PHE A 384 18.65 -6.62 -30.42
N VAL A 385 18.80 -7.52 -29.46
CA VAL A 385 18.37 -7.33 -28.06
C VAL A 385 19.61 -7.23 -27.18
N GLU A 386 19.68 -6.16 -26.39
CA GLU A 386 20.71 -5.92 -25.38
C GLU A 386 20.04 -5.61 -24.04
N THR A 387 20.49 -6.21 -22.94
CA THR A 387 19.94 -5.93 -21.61
C THR A 387 21.04 -5.71 -20.58
N GLU A 388 20.99 -4.56 -19.90
CA GLU A 388 21.86 -4.21 -18.78
C GLU A 388 21.12 -4.42 -17.44
N ILE A 389 21.80 -4.94 -16.42
CA ILE A 389 21.26 -5.05 -15.06
C ILE A 389 21.87 -3.97 -14.17
N LYS A 390 21.01 -3.15 -13.56
CA LYS A 390 21.37 -2.13 -12.57
C LYS A 390 21.07 -2.62 -11.15
N SER A 391 22.01 -2.40 -10.23
CA SER A 391 21.88 -2.68 -8.80
C SER A 391 20.88 -1.74 -8.11
N PRO A 392 20.52 -2.00 -6.83
CA PRO A 392 19.70 -1.08 -6.03
C PRO A 392 20.28 0.35 -5.97
N GLU A 393 21.60 0.50 -6.06
CA GLU A 393 22.30 1.80 -6.09
C GLU A 393 22.33 2.44 -7.49
N GLY A 394 21.70 1.81 -8.50
CA GLY A 394 21.66 2.28 -9.87
C GLY A 394 22.94 2.00 -10.69
N ILE A 395 23.83 1.13 -10.21
CA ILE A 395 25.10 0.81 -10.87
C ILE A 395 24.91 -0.41 -11.79
N VAL A 396 25.41 -0.35 -13.02
CA VAL A 396 25.40 -1.51 -13.92
C VAL A 396 26.32 -2.61 -13.36
N VAL A 397 25.74 -3.77 -13.04
CA VAL A 397 26.44 -4.93 -12.44
C VAL A 397 26.60 -6.12 -13.38
N GLY A 398 25.96 -6.08 -14.55
CA GLY A 398 26.14 -7.09 -15.58
C GLY A 398 25.33 -6.80 -16.83
N ASN A 399 25.70 -7.46 -17.92
CA ASN A 399 25.08 -7.30 -19.23
C ASN A 399 24.84 -8.67 -19.84
N PHE A 400 23.65 -8.86 -20.43
CA PHE A 400 23.38 -10.04 -21.24
C PHE A 400 24.10 -9.92 -22.59
N GLU A 401 24.49 -11.07 -23.15
CA GLU A 401 25.06 -11.14 -24.50
C GLU A 401 24.05 -10.63 -25.54
N ARG A 402 24.52 -9.77 -26.45
CA ARG A 402 23.71 -9.25 -27.55
C ARG A 402 23.22 -10.40 -28.42
N THR A 403 21.90 -10.51 -28.60
CA THR A 403 21.28 -11.57 -29.41
C THR A 403 20.52 -10.97 -30.59
N SER A 404 20.59 -11.60 -31.77
CA SER A 404 19.75 -11.25 -32.93
C SER A 404 18.53 -12.16 -32.99
N VAL A 405 17.36 -11.59 -33.21
CA VAL A 405 16.09 -12.30 -33.46
C VAL A 405 15.48 -11.83 -34.77
N ASN A 406 14.97 -12.77 -35.56
CA ASN A 406 14.16 -12.47 -36.73
C ASN A 406 12.69 -12.62 -36.35
N VAL A 407 11.95 -11.51 -36.37
CA VAL A 407 10.55 -11.47 -35.95
C VAL A 407 9.69 -11.29 -37.20
N ALA A 408 8.87 -12.30 -37.51
CA ALA A 408 7.97 -12.23 -38.66
C ALA A 408 6.91 -11.13 -38.48
N SER A 409 6.43 -10.59 -39.60
CA SER A 409 5.33 -9.61 -39.60
C SER A 409 4.11 -10.14 -38.84
N GLY A 410 3.64 -9.40 -37.84
CA GLY A 410 2.46 -9.75 -37.03
C GLY A 410 2.71 -10.75 -35.90
N GLU A 411 3.95 -11.23 -35.73
CA GLU A 411 4.31 -12.30 -34.80
C GLU A 411 5.14 -11.78 -33.60
N LYS A 412 5.36 -12.66 -32.63
CA LYS A 412 6.29 -12.46 -31.50
C LYS A 412 7.44 -13.45 -31.59
N GLN A 413 8.64 -13.05 -31.17
CA GLN A 413 9.80 -13.92 -31.07
C GLN A 413 10.53 -13.67 -29.75
N GLN A 414 10.96 -14.76 -29.11
CA GLN A 414 11.69 -14.69 -27.84
C GLN A 414 13.19 -14.53 -28.07
N ALA A 415 13.79 -13.58 -27.37
CA ALA A 415 15.22 -13.57 -27.05
C ALA A 415 15.41 -14.10 -25.62
N THR A 416 16.36 -15.00 -25.42
CA THR A 416 16.63 -15.60 -24.11
C THR A 416 18.09 -15.47 -23.75
N GLY A 417 18.37 -15.25 -22.47
CA GLY A 417 19.73 -15.04 -21.97
C GLY A 417 19.92 -15.55 -20.56
N THR A 418 21.18 -15.74 -20.18
CA THR A 418 21.59 -16.07 -18.81
C THR A 418 22.82 -15.25 -18.45
N LEU A 419 22.84 -14.73 -17.23
CA LEU A 419 23.90 -13.90 -16.67
C LEU A 419 24.18 -14.34 -15.23
N THR A 420 25.44 -14.37 -14.82
CA THR A 420 25.82 -14.55 -13.41
C THR A 420 26.14 -13.20 -12.79
N ILE A 421 25.57 -12.92 -11.62
CA ILE A 421 25.88 -11.75 -10.79
C ILE A 421 26.66 -12.25 -9.57
N GLU A 422 27.90 -11.78 -9.42
CA GLU A 422 28.72 -12.07 -8.23
C GLU A 422 28.30 -11.20 -7.05
N ASN A 423 28.32 -11.77 -5.85
CA ASN A 423 27.96 -11.13 -4.58
C ASN A 423 26.61 -10.36 -4.66
N PRO A 424 25.51 -11.02 -5.05
CA PRO A 424 24.23 -10.35 -5.24
C PRO A 424 23.68 -9.78 -3.92
N SER A 425 23.02 -8.63 -4.00
CA SER A 425 22.21 -8.09 -2.90
C SER A 425 20.87 -8.81 -2.90
N LEU A 426 20.67 -9.74 -1.99
CA LEU A 426 19.46 -10.57 -1.95
C LEU A 426 18.24 -9.75 -1.53
N TRP A 427 17.10 -10.00 -2.17
CA TRP A 427 15.79 -9.51 -1.75
C TRP A 427 15.23 -10.43 -0.66
N GLY A 428 14.61 -9.88 0.37
CA GLY A 428 13.90 -10.64 1.39
C GLY A 428 13.13 -9.75 2.38
N PRO A 429 12.22 -10.34 3.17
CA PRO A 429 11.36 -9.58 4.07
C PRO A 429 12.09 -9.06 5.32
N PRO A 430 11.74 -7.87 5.83
CA PRO A 430 12.21 -7.42 7.14
C PRO A 430 11.68 -8.33 8.26
N PRO A 431 12.29 -8.29 9.46
CA PRO A 431 13.40 -7.41 9.85
C PRO A 431 14.80 -7.99 9.61
N SER A 432 14.94 -9.30 9.35
CA SER A 432 16.25 -9.94 9.22
C SER A 432 16.87 -9.84 7.83
N GLN A 433 16.08 -9.49 6.81
CA GLN A 433 16.53 -9.36 5.42
C GLN A 433 16.20 -7.97 4.88
N THR A 434 16.66 -7.68 3.66
CA THR A 434 16.53 -6.37 3.02
C THR A 434 15.85 -6.52 1.65
N PRO A 435 14.84 -5.70 1.32
CA PRO A 435 14.13 -5.76 0.04
C PRO A 435 14.93 -5.11 -1.11
N ASN A 436 16.07 -5.69 -1.46
CA ASN A 436 16.93 -5.17 -2.54
C ASN A 436 16.31 -5.39 -3.92
N LEU A 437 16.14 -4.32 -4.70
CA LEU A 437 15.57 -4.36 -6.05
C LEU A 437 16.59 -3.98 -7.12
N TYR A 438 16.60 -4.75 -8.19
CA TYR A 438 17.38 -4.52 -9.40
C TYR A 438 16.46 -4.01 -10.52
N VAL A 439 17.07 -3.37 -11.54
CA VAL A 439 16.37 -2.97 -12.76
C VAL A 439 17.08 -3.58 -13.97
N ALA A 440 16.33 -4.32 -14.79
CA ALA A 440 16.78 -4.78 -16.10
C ALA A 440 16.37 -3.77 -17.18
N VAL A 441 17.33 -3.16 -17.86
CA VAL A 441 17.09 -2.20 -18.95
C VAL A 441 17.32 -2.89 -20.28
N THR A 442 16.25 -3.27 -20.96
CA THR A 442 16.28 -3.94 -22.27
C THR A 442 16.18 -2.90 -23.39
N THR A 443 17.09 -2.97 -24.34
CA THR A 443 17.18 -2.07 -25.50
C THR A 443 17.09 -2.88 -26.78
N LEU A 444 16.20 -2.48 -27.70
CA LEU A 444 16.08 -3.08 -29.03
C LEU A 444 16.77 -2.20 -30.07
N LEU A 445 17.57 -2.82 -30.94
CA LEU A 445 18.34 -2.12 -31.97
C LEU A 445 18.14 -2.76 -33.35
N THR A 446 18.11 -1.92 -34.38
CA THR A 446 18.22 -2.34 -35.79
C THR A 446 19.66 -2.75 -36.14
N SER A 447 19.84 -3.34 -37.32
CA SER A 447 21.15 -3.77 -37.83
C SER A 447 22.18 -2.66 -38.03
N ASP A 448 21.74 -1.41 -38.22
CA ASP A 448 22.61 -0.23 -38.27
C ASP A 448 22.92 0.37 -36.89
N GLY A 449 22.41 -0.23 -35.81
CA GLY A 449 22.62 0.21 -34.43
C GLY A 449 21.67 1.30 -33.95
N THR A 450 20.59 1.58 -34.68
CA THR A 450 19.56 2.53 -34.21
C THR A 450 18.71 1.89 -33.13
N VAL A 451 18.57 2.58 -31.99
CA VAL A 451 17.70 2.15 -30.89
C VAL A 451 16.24 2.44 -31.24
N ILE A 452 15.39 1.42 -31.17
CA ILE A 452 13.95 1.47 -31.55
C ILE A 452 13.00 1.14 -30.41
N ASP A 453 13.49 0.53 -29.32
CA ASP A 453 12.73 0.42 -28.07
C ASP A 453 13.65 0.39 -26.85
N GLN A 454 13.12 0.83 -25.70
CA GLN A 454 13.74 0.63 -24.39
C GLN A 454 12.67 0.30 -23.34
N TYR A 455 12.89 -0.77 -22.58
CA TYR A 455 11.95 -1.33 -21.61
C TYR A 455 12.66 -1.61 -20.28
N GLU A 456 12.09 -1.15 -19.17
CA GLU A 456 12.63 -1.40 -17.83
C GLU A 456 11.75 -2.41 -17.08
N SER A 457 12.40 -3.35 -16.39
CA SER A 457 11.75 -4.35 -15.54
C SER A 457 12.43 -4.39 -14.18
N THR A 458 11.68 -4.07 -13.12
CA THR A 458 12.13 -4.24 -11.74
C THR A 458 12.03 -5.70 -11.33
N PHE A 459 13.01 -6.21 -10.59
CA PHE A 459 13.00 -7.57 -10.04
C PHE A 459 13.86 -7.67 -8.78
N GLY A 460 13.74 -8.77 -8.04
CA GLY A 460 14.58 -9.08 -6.88
C GLY A 460 15.23 -10.46 -6.98
N ILE A 461 16.42 -10.60 -6.40
CA ILE A 461 17.16 -11.87 -6.38
C ILE A 461 16.91 -12.55 -5.03
N ARG A 462 16.17 -13.66 -5.04
CA ARG A 462 15.91 -14.45 -3.81
C ARG A 462 15.79 -15.93 -4.10
N SER A 463 15.98 -16.74 -3.07
CA SER A 463 15.56 -18.15 -3.06
C SER A 463 14.43 -18.34 -2.06
N ILE A 464 13.48 -19.22 -2.41
CA ILE A 464 12.37 -19.60 -1.54
C ILE A 464 12.31 -21.11 -1.48
N THR A 465 12.08 -21.66 -0.28
CA THR A 465 11.82 -23.08 -0.07
C THR A 465 10.52 -23.25 0.70
N TYR A 466 9.64 -24.10 0.19
CA TYR A 466 8.38 -24.48 0.81
C TYR A 466 8.58 -25.86 1.43
N ASP A 467 8.62 -25.93 2.76
CA ASP A 467 8.97 -27.15 3.50
C ASP A 467 7.81 -27.54 4.43
N GLY A 468 7.36 -28.79 4.33
CA GLY A 468 6.22 -29.30 5.12
C GLY A 468 6.47 -29.41 6.63
N GLU A 469 7.73 -29.34 7.09
CA GLU A 469 8.11 -29.44 8.50
C GLU A 469 8.64 -28.12 9.05
N ARG A 470 9.45 -27.42 8.25
CA ARG A 470 10.11 -26.17 8.65
C ARG A 470 9.28 -24.93 8.31
N GLY A 471 8.29 -25.05 7.44
CA GLY A 471 7.50 -23.93 6.93
C GLY A 471 8.21 -23.21 5.77
N LEU A 472 8.07 -21.89 5.71
CA LEU A 472 8.67 -21.08 4.64
C LEU A 472 10.12 -20.71 4.97
N LEU A 473 11.03 -20.91 4.02
CA LEU A 473 12.40 -20.38 4.10
C LEU A 473 12.64 -19.38 2.97
N VAL A 474 13.16 -18.20 3.30
CA VAL A 474 13.59 -17.18 2.33
C VAL A 474 15.09 -16.99 2.51
N ASN A 475 15.85 -17.16 1.42
CA ASN A 475 17.32 -17.11 1.44
C ASN A 475 17.96 -18.06 2.48
N GLY A 476 17.32 -19.23 2.68
CA GLY A 476 17.77 -20.26 3.63
C GLY A 476 17.39 -20.00 5.11
N GLU A 477 16.78 -18.86 5.42
CA GLU A 477 16.31 -18.53 6.77
C GLU A 477 14.81 -18.85 6.91
N LYS A 478 14.41 -19.48 8.02
CA LYS A 478 12.99 -19.70 8.34
C LYS A 478 12.30 -18.35 8.58
N VAL A 479 11.29 -18.06 7.78
CA VAL A 479 10.43 -16.88 7.93
C VAL A 479 9.06 -17.34 8.40
N TYR A 480 8.64 -16.86 9.58
CA TYR A 480 7.26 -17.05 10.03
C TYR A 480 6.36 -16.05 9.31
N VAL A 481 5.29 -16.54 8.68
CA VAL A 481 4.37 -15.72 7.90
C VAL A 481 3.43 -14.98 8.86
N ARG A 482 3.59 -13.65 8.89
CA ARG A 482 2.79 -12.71 9.70
C ARG A 482 1.98 -11.86 8.73
N GLY A 483 1.01 -12.52 8.13
CA GLY A 483 0.23 -12.00 7.02
C GLY A 483 -1.08 -11.38 7.44
N THR A 484 -1.62 -10.55 6.56
CA THR A 484 -3.00 -10.05 6.64
C THR A 484 -3.67 -10.13 5.28
N ASP A 485 -4.93 -10.51 5.29
CA ASP A 485 -5.85 -10.29 4.17
C ASP A 485 -6.25 -8.81 4.16
N ASN A 486 -6.27 -8.20 2.96
CA ASN A 486 -6.69 -6.82 2.77
C ASN A 486 -7.49 -6.69 1.48
N HIS A 487 -8.64 -6.04 1.56
CA HIS A 487 -9.38 -5.58 0.38
C HIS A 487 -8.71 -4.37 -0.28
N HIS A 488 -9.15 -4.03 -1.48
CA HIS A 488 -8.49 -3.01 -2.32
C HIS A 488 -8.88 -1.56 -1.98
N ASP A 489 -9.92 -1.34 -1.18
CA ASP A 489 -10.34 0.02 -0.84
C ASP A 489 -9.35 0.71 0.12
N LEU A 490 -9.25 2.02 -0.04
CA LEU A 490 -8.38 2.89 0.76
C LEU A 490 -9.22 3.64 1.80
N GLY A 491 -10.17 2.94 2.41
CA GLY A 491 -11.12 3.44 3.40
C GLY A 491 -12.03 4.51 2.81
N SER A 492 -12.04 5.69 3.44
CA SER A 492 -12.87 6.82 3.03
C SER A 492 -12.48 7.49 1.70
N LEU A 493 -11.39 7.03 1.05
CA LEU A 493 -11.05 7.39 -0.33
C LEU A 493 -11.69 6.44 -1.36
N GLY A 494 -12.25 5.32 -0.91
CA GLY A 494 -12.89 4.32 -1.76
C GLY A 494 -11.88 3.52 -2.57
N ALA A 495 -12.28 3.09 -3.76
CA ALA A 495 -11.45 2.25 -4.61
C ALA A 495 -10.42 3.05 -5.43
N ALA A 496 -10.57 4.37 -5.57
CA ALA A 496 -9.65 5.18 -6.37
C ALA A 496 -8.21 5.07 -5.84
N PHE A 497 -7.37 4.33 -6.56
CA PHE A 497 -6.07 3.95 -6.04
C PHE A 497 -5.17 5.17 -5.81
N ASN A 498 -4.50 5.20 -4.66
CA ASN A 498 -3.56 6.24 -4.29
C ASN A 498 -2.34 5.63 -3.60
N ASN A 499 -1.14 5.91 -4.15
CA ASN A 499 0.12 5.38 -3.64
C ASN A 499 0.35 5.70 -2.17
N ARG A 500 0.10 6.95 -1.74
CA ARG A 500 0.38 7.35 -0.36
C ARG A 500 -0.59 6.70 0.64
N ALA A 501 -1.86 6.57 0.28
CA ALA A 501 -2.83 5.90 1.14
C ALA A 501 -2.51 4.40 1.30
N ALA A 502 -2.17 3.71 0.21
CA ALA A 502 -1.73 2.31 0.25
C ALA A 502 -0.42 2.16 1.05
N GLU A 503 0.56 3.04 0.84
CA GLU A 503 1.82 3.06 1.59
C GLU A 503 1.57 3.23 3.09
N ARG A 504 0.70 4.16 3.51
CA ARG A 504 0.29 4.33 4.92
C ARG A 504 -0.32 3.04 5.49
N GLN A 505 -1.17 2.34 4.73
CA GLN A 505 -1.75 1.09 5.19
C GLN A 505 -0.66 0.04 5.45
N LEU A 506 0.29 -0.10 4.54
CA LEU A 506 1.41 -1.04 4.65
C LEU A 506 2.41 -0.64 5.76
N GLU A 507 2.70 0.64 5.95
CA GLU A 507 3.54 1.15 7.05
C GLU A 507 2.98 0.72 8.41
N MET A 508 1.66 0.81 8.58
CA MET A 508 1.01 0.39 9.82
C MET A 508 1.03 -1.13 10.03
N LEU A 509 0.93 -1.92 8.95
CA LEU A 509 1.09 -3.37 9.02
C LEU A 509 2.53 -3.76 9.39
N LEU A 510 3.55 -3.07 8.85
CA LEU A 510 4.94 -3.25 9.28
C LEU A 510 5.13 -2.86 10.74
N GLU A 511 4.53 -1.76 11.19
CA GLU A 511 4.61 -1.32 12.58
C GLU A 511 4.07 -2.38 13.56
N MET A 512 2.99 -3.05 13.17
CA MET A 512 2.41 -4.19 13.88
C MET A 512 3.36 -5.39 13.95
N GLY A 513 4.28 -5.52 12.99
CA GLY A 513 5.19 -6.65 12.82
C GLY A 513 4.80 -7.60 11.69
N GLY A 514 3.88 -7.20 10.81
CA GLY A 514 3.50 -7.95 9.62
C GLY A 514 4.64 -8.00 8.61
N ASN A 515 4.67 -9.07 7.80
CA ASN A 515 5.65 -9.27 6.73
C ASN A 515 5.06 -9.93 5.48
N ALA A 516 3.75 -10.16 5.45
CA ALA A 516 3.08 -10.78 4.32
C ALA A 516 1.69 -10.19 4.06
N LEU A 517 1.21 -10.33 2.83
CA LEU A 517 -0.10 -9.88 2.36
C LEU A 517 -0.75 -10.99 1.54
N ARG A 518 -2.06 -11.15 1.68
CA ARG A 518 -2.88 -11.90 0.72
C ARG A 518 -3.84 -10.93 0.04
N MET A 519 -3.87 -10.98 -1.29
CA MET A 519 -4.65 -10.07 -2.12
C MET A 519 -6.12 -10.50 -2.23
N SER A 520 -6.80 -10.54 -1.08
CA SER A 520 -8.18 -11.01 -0.95
C SER A 520 -9.17 -10.11 -1.71
N HIS A 521 -9.89 -10.57 -2.74
CA HIS A 521 -9.76 -11.86 -3.44
C HIS A 521 -9.71 -11.62 -4.95
N ASN A 522 -8.76 -10.78 -5.36
CA ASN A 522 -8.66 -10.29 -6.73
C ASN A 522 -7.28 -9.70 -7.02
N PRO A 523 -6.87 -9.65 -8.31
CA PRO A 523 -5.62 -9.01 -8.70
C PRO A 523 -5.53 -7.57 -8.15
N PRO A 524 -4.43 -7.19 -7.47
CA PRO A 524 -4.28 -5.87 -6.87
C PRO A 524 -3.94 -4.81 -7.93
N ALA A 525 -3.89 -3.54 -7.52
CA ALA A 525 -3.29 -2.51 -8.36
C ALA A 525 -1.78 -2.80 -8.54
N PRO A 526 -1.19 -2.60 -9.73
CA PRO A 526 0.24 -2.84 -9.95
C PRO A 526 1.12 -2.13 -8.91
N GLU A 527 0.78 -0.89 -8.58
CA GLU A 527 1.54 -0.08 -7.64
C GLU A 527 1.50 -0.61 -6.19
N LEU A 528 0.50 -1.41 -5.82
CA LEU A 528 0.48 -2.09 -4.51
C LEU A 528 1.56 -3.19 -4.44
N LEU A 529 1.80 -3.90 -5.54
CA LEU A 529 2.89 -4.87 -5.63
C LEU A 529 4.26 -4.18 -5.70
N ASP A 530 4.37 -3.02 -6.36
CA ASP A 530 5.58 -2.20 -6.31
C ASP A 530 5.90 -1.73 -4.88
N LEU A 531 4.87 -1.41 -4.08
CA LEU A 531 5.03 -1.10 -2.66
C LEU A 531 5.44 -2.35 -1.87
N ALA A 532 4.78 -3.49 -2.08
CA ALA A 532 5.11 -4.75 -1.43
C ALA A 532 6.57 -5.16 -1.69
N ASP A 533 7.03 -5.04 -2.93
CA ASP A 533 8.41 -5.28 -3.34
C ASP A 533 9.41 -4.38 -2.60
N ARG A 534 9.15 -3.06 -2.55
CA ARG A 534 10.02 -2.06 -1.91
C ARG A 534 10.05 -2.18 -0.39
N MET A 535 8.93 -2.56 0.21
CA MET A 535 8.75 -2.66 1.65
C MET A 535 9.09 -4.07 2.19
N GLY A 536 9.28 -5.05 1.30
CA GLY A 536 9.65 -6.41 1.65
C GLY A 536 8.50 -7.27 2.16
N PHE A 537 7.28 -7.06 1.67
CA PHE A 537 6.18 -7.98 1.95
C PHE A 537 6.27 -9.23 1.08
N LEU A 538 5.95 -10.38 1.66
CA LEU A 538 5.65 -11.61 0.92
C LEU A 538 4.19 -11.60 0.49
N VAL A 539 3.87 -11.99 -0.75
CA VAL A 539 2.52 -11.85 -1.30
C VAL A 539 1.98 -13.20 -1.79
N ILE A 540 0.79 -13.54 -1.32
CA ILE A 540 -0.11 -14.46 -2.04
C ILE A 540 -0.96 -13.60 -2.96
N ASP A 541 -0.77 -13.76 -4.26
CA ASP A 541 -1.50 -12.99 -5.26
C ASP A 541 -2.67 -13.83 -5.80
N GLU A 542 -3.89 -13.32 -5.70
CA GLU A 542 -5.11 -14.12 -5.80
C GLU A 542 -6.01 -13.66 -6.95
N ALA A 543 -6.43 -14.63 -7.77
CA ALA A 543 -7.15 -14.34 -9.01
C ALA A 543 -8.67 -14.21 -8.82
N PHE A 544 -9.30 -15.12 -8.06
CA PHE A 544 -10.76 -15.28 -8.10
C PHE A 544 -11.40 -15.54 -6.73
N ASP A 545 -12.60 -15.00 -6.53
CA ASP A 545 -13.48 -15.34 -5.40
C ASP A 545 -14.50 -16.43 -5.75
N MET A 546 -14.73 -16.71 -7.02
CA MET A 546 -15.67 -17.73 -7.50
C MET A 546 -15.25 -18.26 -8.87
N TRP A 547 -15.72 -19.46 -9.22
CA TRP A 547 -15.49 -20.09 -10.52
C TRP A 547 -16.78 -20.20 -11.33
N ASN A 548 -17.33 -21.41 -11.49
CA ASN A 548 -18.53 -21.63 -12.31
C ASN A 548 -19.80 -21.49 -11.47
N GLU A 549 -19.71 -21.67 -10.15
CA GLU A 549 -20.81 -21.48 -9.22
C GLU A 549 -20.78 -20.07 -8.61
N GLU A 550 -21.95 -19.42 -8.59
CA GLU A 550 -22.15 -18.09 -8.03
C GLU A 550 -21.97 -18.07 -6.51
N LYS A 551 -21.43 -16.98 -5.97
CA LYS A 551 -21.56 -16.60 -4.56
C LYS A 551 -22.64 -15.53 -4.38
N VAL A 552 -22.77 -14.62 -5.35
CA VAL A 552 -23.85 -13.63 -5.48
C VAL A 552 -24.30 -13.53 -6.94
N THR A 553 -25.51 -13.03 -7.17
CA THR A 553 -26.25 -13.20 -8.43
C THR A 553 -25.51 -12.73 -9.68
N ASN A 554 -24.76 -11.62 -9.58
CA ASN A 554 -24.12 -10.97 -10.72
C ASN A 554 -22.58 -10.91 -10.61
N ASP A 555 -21.97 -11.89 -9.96
CA ASP A 555 -20.51 -11.97 -9.82
C ASP A 555 -19.81 -12.60 -11.05
N TYR A 556 -18.52 -12.91 -10.89
CA TYR A 556 -17.64 -13.37 -11.96
C TYR A 556 -18.03 -14.72 -12.57
N HIS A 557 -18.90 -15.52 -11.93
CA HIS A 557 -19.33 -16.81 -12.51
C HIS A 557 -19.98 -16.66 -13.90
N LEU A 558 -20.57 -15.51 -14.17
CA LEU A 558 -21.15 -15.16 -15.47
C LEU A 558 -20.09 -14.94 -16.56
N LEU A 559 -18.86 -14.61 -16.17
CA LEU A 559 -17.73 -14.35 -17.06
C LEU A 559 -16.77 -15.54 -17.15
N PHE A 560 -16.68 -16.34 -16.08
CA PHE A 560 -15.72 -17.43 -15.95
C PHE A 560 -15.60 -18.34 -17.20
N PRO A 561 -16.69 -18.81 -17.83
CA PRO A 561 -16.59 -19.71 -18.98
C PRO A 561 -15.78 -19.15 -20.16
N ASP A 562 -15.84 -17.84 -20.39
CA ASP A 562 -15.10 -17.20 -21.50
C ASP A 562 -13.79 -16.54 -21.04
N TRP A 563 -13.70 -16.12 -19.77
CA TRP A 563 -12.66 -15.20 -19.30
C TRP A 563 -11.64 -15.79 -18.33
N HIS A 564 -11.87 -16.97 -17.74
CA HIS A 564 -10.94 -17.53 -16.74
C HIS A 564 -9.49 -17.65 -17.25
N GLU A 565 -9.27 -18.15 -18.48
CA GLU A 565 -7.92 -18.26 -19.06
C GLU A 565 -7.32 -16.89 -19.40
N PRO A 566 -8.02 -15.98 -20.12
CA PRO A 566 -7.53 -14.64 -20.37
C PRO A 566 -7.19 -13.83 -19.12
N ASP A 567 -8.06 -13.85 -18.11
CA ASP A 567 -7.85 -13.15 -16.86
C ASP A 567 -6.67 -13.73 -16.09
N LEU A 568 -6.60 -15.06 -15.96
CA LEU A 568 -5.52 -15.71 -15.23
C LEU A 568 -4.15 -15.48 -15.91
N ARG A 569 -4.04 -15.63 -17.23
CA ARG A 569 -2.77 -15.42 -17.92
C ARG A 569 -2.35 -13.95 -17.96
N SER A 570 -3.29 -13.02 -18.14
CA SER A 570 -2.99 -11.58 -18.09
C SER A 570 -2.45 -11.18 -16.71
N PHE A 571 -3.11 -11.65 -15.65
CA PHE A 571 -2.71 -11.49 -14.26
C PHE A 571 -1.29 -12.04 -14.00
N LEU A 572 -1.04 -13.31 -14.32
CA LEU A 572 0.26 -13.95 -14.09
C LEU A 572 1.40 -13.26 -14.84
N ARG A 573 1.17 -12.85 -16.10
CA ARG A 573 2.18 -12.17 -16.91
C ARG A 573 2.49 -10.78 -16.38
N ARG A 574 1.46 -10.03 -15.93
CA ARG A 574 1.62 -8.70 -15.33
C ARG A 574 2.57 -8.77 -14.14
N ASP A 575 2.35 -9.76 -13.28
CA ASP A 575 2.94 -9.77 -11.93
C ASP A 575 4.17 -10.69 -11.81
N PHE A 576 4.55 -11.38 -12.88
CA PHE A 576 5.61 -12.39 -12.93
C PHE A 576 6.93 -11.95 -12.27
N ASN A 577 7.34 -10.68 -12.47
CA ASN A 577 8.65 -10.18 -12.06
C ASN A 577 8.69 -9.68 -10.61
N HIS A 578 7.55 -9.53 -9.94
CA HIS A 578 7.51 -9.06 -8.56
C HIS A 578 8.19 -10.07 -7.62
N PRO A 579 9.31 -9.70 -6.95
CA PRO A 579 9.94 -10.57 -5.98
C PRO A 579 9.07 -10.86 -4.75
N SER A 580 8.16 -9.94 -4.40
CA SER A 580 7.20 -10.11 -3.30
C SER A 580 6.25 -11.28 -3.50
N VAL A 581 5.79 -11.52 -4.73
CA VAL A 581 4.89 -12.64 -5.02
C VAL A 581 5.61 -13.95 -4.78
N ILE A 582 5.05 -14.76 -3.88
CA ILE A 582 5.57 -16.07 -3.50
C ILE A 582 4.62 -17.21 -3.87
N SER A 583 3.33 -16.96 -4.09
CA SER A 583 2.39 -17.99 -4.50
C SER A 583 1.22 -17.38 -5.28
N TRP A 584 0.67 -18.16 -6.20
CA TRP A 584 -0.51 -17.82 -6.97
C TRP A 584 -1.73 -18.53 -6.39
N SER A 585 -2.72 -17.77 -5.92
CA SER A 585 -3.99 -18.33 -5.48
C SER A 585 -5.01 -18.30 -6.63
N ILE A 586 -5.50 -19.48 -7.01
CA ILE A 586 -6.48 -19.63 -8.10
C ILE A 586 -7.92 -19.50 -7.63
N GLY A 587 -8.16 -19.36 -6.32
CA GLY A 587 -9.52 -19.29 -5.80
C GLY A 587 -9.62 -19.19 -4.28
N ASN A 588 -10.58 -18.39 -3.82
CA ASN A 588 -10.95 -18.26 -2.42
C ASN A 588 -12.28 -18.93 -2.10
N GLU A 589 -12.32 -19.84 -1.12
CA GLU A 589 -13.57 -20.43 -0.60
C GLU A 589 -14.54 -20.90 -1.70
N ILE A 590 -13.98 -21.50 -2.75
CA ILE A 590 -14.71 -21.85 -3.95
C ILE A 590 -15.84 -22.85 -3.59
N PRO A 591 -17.11 -22.63 -3.99
CA PRO A 591 -18.21 -23.55 -3.68
C PRO A 591 -17.92 -25.00 -4.08
N GLU A 592 -17.23 -25.17 -5.21
CA GLU A 592 -16.95 -26.46 -5.84
C GLU A 592 -15.83 -27.29 -5.17
N GLN A 593 -15.18 -26.80 -4.09
CA GLN A 593 -13.98 -27.39 -3.45
C GLN A 593 -14.00 -28.92 -3.25
N ARG A 594 -15.19 -29.48 -3.01
CA ARG A 594 -15.39 -30.90 -2.66
C ARG A 594 -16.04 -31.73 -3.77
N THR A 595 -16.05 -31.20 -5.00
CA THR A 595 -16.72 -31.81 -6.14
C THR A 595 -15.73 -32.23 -7.21
N ALA A 596 -16.09 -33.23 -8.03
CA ALA A 596 -15.29 -33.62 -9.19
C ALA A 596 -15.20 -32.51 -10.25
N ALA A 597 -16.23 -31.67 -10.37
CA ALA A 597 -16.24 -30.52 -11.27
C ALA A 597 -15.26 -29.42 -10.80
N GLY A 598 -15.22 -29.16 -9.49
CA GLY A 598 -14.24 -28.27 -8.88
C GLY A 598 -12.81 -28.78 -9.06
N ALA A 599 -12.57 -30.08 -8.88
CA ALA A 599 -11.26 -30.69 -9.15
C ALA A 599 -10.84 -30.53 -10.62
N ALA A 600 -11.76 -30.72 -11.56
CA ALA A 600 -11.48 -30.54 -13.00
C ALA A 600 -11.19 -29.08 -13.36
N THR A 601 -11.98 -28.14 -12.84
CA THR A 601 -11.78 -26.69 -13.05
C THR A 601 -10.46 -26.25 -12.43
N GLY A 602 -10.20 -26.63 -11.18
CA GLY A 602 -8.95 -26.34 -10.50
C GLY A 602 -7.73 -26.91 -11.22
N LYS A 603 -7.86 -28.08 -11.88
CA LYS A 603 -6.80 -28.64 -12.73
C LYS A 603 -6.48 -27.76 -13.93
N ILE A 604 -7.49 -27.20 -14.60
CA ILE A 604 -7.29 -26.28 -15.72
C ILE A 604 -6.52 -25.04 -15.24
N LEU A 605 -6.96 -24.41 -14.14
CA LEU A 605 -6.31 -23.22 -13.60
C LEU A 605 -4.88 -23.52 -13.11
N TYR A 606 -4.68 -24.65 -12.43
CA TYR A 606 -3.35 -25.12 -12.00
C TYR A 606 -2.40 -25.29 -13.17
N ASP A 607 -2.86 -25.89 -14.28
CA ASP A 607 -2.05 -26.08 -15.49
C ASP A 607 -1.68 -24.74 -16.13
N ILE A 608 -2.62 -23.81 -16.24
CA ILE A 608 -2.36 -22.46 -16.75
C ILE A 608 -1.26 -21.78 -15.92
N VAL A 609 -1.34 -21.85 -14.59
CA VAL A 609 -0.29 -21.25 -13.74
C VAL A 609 1.06 -21.90 -14.00
N HIS A 610 1.16 -23.22 -14.09
CA HIS A 610 2.43 -23.91 -14.35
C HIS A 610 3.00 -23.65 -15.74
N GLU A 611 2.14 -23.40 -16.72
CA GLU A 611 2.54 -23.01 -18.08
C GLU A 611 3.12 -21.59 -18.12
N GLU A 612 2.53 -20.63 -17.40
CA GLU A 612 2.99 -19.24 -17.36
C GLU A 612 4.15 -19.03 -16.38
N ASP A 613 4.10 -19.64 -15.19
CA ASP A 613 5.07 -19.51 -14.11
C ASP A 613 5.24 -20.82 -13.30
N GLY A 614 6.14 -21.69 -13.77
CA GLY A 614 6.58 -22.86 -13.01
C GLY A 614 7.56 -22.57 -11.87
N THR A 615 7.80 -21.30 -11.51
CA THR A 615 8.75 -20.94 -10.42
C THR A 615 8.09 -20.72 -9.07
N ARG A 616 6.76 -20.57 -9.04
CA ARG A 616 5.99 -20.32 -7.82
C ARG A 616 4.87 -21.36 -7.66
N PRO A 617 4.60 -21.81 -6.42
CA PRO A 617 3.55 -22.78 -6.14
C PRO A 617 2.14 -22.22 -6.31
N VAL A 618 1.23 -23.09 -6.73
CA VAL A 618 -0.22 -22.85 -6.83
C VAL A 618 -0.91 -23.20 -5.51
N THR A 619 -1.86 -22.37 -5.12
CA THR A 619 -2.73 -22.63 -3.98
C THR A 619 -4.18 -22.21 -4.23
N SER A 620 -5.07 -22.58 -3.31
CA SER A 620 -6.45 -22.11 -3.22
C SER A 620 -6.84 -22.10 -1.76
N ALA A 621 -7.54 -21.06 -1.31
CA ALA A 621 -7.90 -20.88 0.09
C ALA A 621 -9.10 -21.77 0.48
N LEU A 622 -8.84 -22.78 1.32
CA LEU A 622 -9.79 -23.86 1.61
C LEU A 622 -10.51 -23.62 2.93
N ASN A 623 -11.76 -23.18 2.87
CA ASN A 623 -12.58 -23.14 4.08
C ASN A 623 -13.14 -24.50 4.45
N ASN A 624 -13.48 -25.36 3.47
CA ASN A 624 -14.16 -26.63 3.74
C ASN A 624 -13.55 -27.85 3.05
N GLY A 625 -12.62 -27.67 2.10
CA GLY A 625 -11.89 -28.77 1.46
C GLY A 625 -11.22 -29.67 2.49
N GLN A 626 -11.20 -30.98 2.23
CA GLN A 626 -10.62 -32.00 3.11
C GLN A 626 -9.55 -32.82 2.38
N PRO A 627 -8.63 -33.48 3.10
CA PRO A 627 -7.70 -34.40 2.47
C PRO A 627 -8.40 -35.49 1.67
N GLY A 628 -7.92 -35.73 0.44
CA GLY A 628 -8.51 -36.67 -0.52
C GLY A 628 -9.61 -36.07 -1.41
N ASP A 629 -10.05 -34.83 -1.18
CA ASP A 629 -10.83 -34.09 -2.17
C ASP A 629 -9.91 -33.73 -3.36
N GLY A 630 -10.37 -33.96 -4.60
CA GLY A 630 -9.51 -33.89 -5.78
C GLY A 630 -8.85 -32.53 -6.03
N LEU A 631 -9.51 -31.43 -5.63
CA LEU A 631 -8.90 -30.10 -5.69
C LEU A 631 -7.78 -29.93 -4.65
N VAL A 632 -8.00 -30.43 -3.44
CA VAL A 632 -7.07 -30.31 -2.31
C VAL A 632 -5.78 -31.09 -2.57
N ASP A 633 -5.91 -32.30 -3.11
CA ASP A 633 -4.79 -33.16 -3.52
C ASP A 633 -3.88 -32.48 -4.57
N LEU A 634 -4.47 -31.65 -5.43
CA LEU A 634 -3.79 -30.98 -6.54
C LEU A 634 -2.90 -29.82 -6.08
N MET A 635 -3.31 -29.03 -5.08
CA MET A 635 -2.60 -27.79 -4.70
C MET A 635 -1.18 -28.04 -4.18
N ASP A 636 -0.21 -27.19 -4.55
CA ASP A 636 1.18 -27.33 -4.11
C ASP A 636 1.35 -26.93 -2.64
N ILE A 637 0.54 -25.98 -2.17
CA ILE A 637 0.45 -25.51 -0.78
C ILE A 637 -0.95 -25.78 -0.24
N GLN A 638 -1.02 -26.24 1.00
CA GLN A 638 -2.27 -26.44 1.73
C GLN A 638 -2.62 -25.15 2.50
N SER A 639 -3.56 -24.39 1.93
CA SER A 639 -4.04 -23.10 2.42
C SER A 639 -5.38 -23.26 3.13
N LEU A 640 -5.42 -23.10 4.46
CA LEU A 640 -6.64 -23.34 5.23
C LEU A 640 -7.29 -22.03 5.69
N ASN A 641 -8.58 -21.86 5.43
CA ASN A 641 -9.39 -20.79 6.02
C ASN A 641 -10.10 -21.32 7.27
N TYR A 642 -9.74 -20.79 8.44
CA TYR A 642 -10.36 -21.01 9.76
C TYR A 642 -10.41 -22.45 10.33
N GLN A 643 -10.39 -23.46 9.47
CA GLN A 643 -10.49 -24.87 9.88
C GLN A 643 -9.19 -25.39 10.48
N GLY A 644 -8.05 -24.74 10.19
CA GLY A 644 -6.75 -25.10 10.74
C GLY A 644 -6.78 -25.03 12.27
N GLU A 645 -7.37 -23.98 12.81
CA GLU A 645 -7.40 -23.67 14.25
C GLU A 645 -8.65 -24.20 14.97
N GLY A 646 -9.61 -24.71 14.19
CA GLY A 646 -10.93 -25.09 14.65
C GLY A 646 -11.90 -23.90 14.65
N ARG A 647 -13.19 -24.19 14.43
CA ARG A 647 -14.21 -23.16 14.19
C ARG A 647 -15.03 -22.82 15.43
N GLY A 648 -15.33 -21.53 15.60
CA GLY A 648 -16.12 -21.01 16.71
C GLY A 648 -15.56 -21.46 18.06
N ASN A 649 -16.39 -22.15 18.84
CA ASN A 649 -16.01 -22.66 20.15
C ASN A 649 -15.32 -24.06 20.11
N SER A 650 -15.23 -24.72 18.94
CA SER A 650 -14.56 -26.02 18.80
C SER A 650 -13.03 -25.86 18.76
N TRP A 651 -12.31 -26.77 19.41
CA TRP A 651 -10.84 -26.85 19.37
C TRP A 651 -10.33 -27.92 18.40
N ASP A 652 -11.23 -28.51 17.60
CA ASP A 652 -10.90 -29.54 16.62
C ASP A 652 -10.11 -28.90 15.47
N SER A 653 -8.79 -29.01 15.54
CA SER A 653 -7.85 -28.53 14.52
C SER A 653 -7.75 -29.52 13.37
N SER A 654 -7.80 -29.03 12.13
CA SER A 654 -7.54 -29.84 10.93
C SER A 654 -6.05 -29.94 10.57
N PHE A 655 -5.16 -29.16 11.22
CA PHE A 655 -3.72 -29.20 10.93
C PHE A 655 -3.10 -30.60 11.02
N PRO A 656 -3.42 -31.46 12.02
CA PRO A 656 -2.85 -32.80 12.09
C PRO A 656 -3.27 -33.70 10.92
N GLU A 657 -4.52 -33.60 10.47
CA GLU A 657 -5.04 -34.43 9.38
C GLU A 657 -4.40 -34.02 8.04
N PHE A 658 -4.34 -32.73 7.75
CA PHE A 658 -3.67 -32.20 6.56
C PHE A 658 -2.18 -32.52 6.55
N HIS A 659 -1.48 -32.34 7.67
CA HIS A 659 -0.05 -32.65 7.74
C HIS A 659 0.22 -34.15 7.59
N SER A 660 -0.62 -35.01 8.17
CA SER A 660 -0.48 -36.45 7.97
C SER A 660 -0.75 -36.89 6.52
N ALA A 661 -1.65 -36.21 5.81
CA ALA A 661 -1.97 -36.52 4.42
C ALA A 661 -0.93 -35.98 3.44
N TYR A 662 -0.34 -34.82 3.75
CA TYR A 662 0.59 -34.10 2.88
C TYR A 662 1.87 -33.68 3.64
N PRO A 663 2.67 -34.63 4.16
CA PRO A 663 3.81 -34.31 5.03
C PRO A 663 4.89 -33.46 4.35
N ASP A 664 4.99 -33.51 3.02
CA ASP A 664 5.98 -32.77 2.25
C ASP A 664 5.49 -31.38 1.80
N LYS A 665 4.19 -31.09 1.91
CA LYS A 665 3.60 -29.82 1.45
C LYS A 665 3.60 -28.79 2.58
N LEU A 666 3.93 -27.54 2.26
CA LEU A 666 3.78 -26.43 3.19
C LEU A 666 2.30 -26.25 3.55
N ILE A 667 2.05 -26.00 4.84
CA ILE A 667 0.72 -25.65 5.38
C ILE A 667 0.81 -24.24 5.97
N TRP A 668 -0.16 -23.39 5.64
CA TRP A 668 -0.41 -22.15 6.36
C TRP A 668 -1.91 -21.94 6.55
N THR A 669 -2.26 -20.95 7.36
CA THR A 669 -3.62 -20.43 7.41
C THR A 669 -3.74 -19.29 6.40
N SER A 670 -4.49 -19.49 5.33
CA SER A 670 -4.73 -18.46 4.31
C SER A 670 -5.75 -17.42 4.73
N GLU A 671 -6.57 -17.72 5.74
CA GLU A 671 -7.50 -16.77 6.36
C GLU A 671 -7.78 -17.19 7.81
N SER A 672 -7.34 -16.37 8.75
CA SER A 672 -7.37 -16.66 10.18
C SER A 672 -8.24 -15.65 10.93
N ALA A 673 -8.59 -16.04 12.16
CA ALA A 673 -9.31 -15.23 13.13
C ALA A 673 -10.72 -14.76 12.71
N SER A 674 -10.88 -13.80 11.81
CA SER A 674 -12.16 -13.10 11.56
C SER A 674 -12.75 -12.50 12.85
N THR A 675 -11.87 -12.05 13.76
CA THR A 675 -12.28 -11.47 15.05
C THR A 675 -12.97 -10.14 14.82
N LEU A 676 -14.03 -9.90 15.58
CA LEU A 676 -14.90 -8.75 15.44
C LEU A 676 -14.69 -7.79 16.61
N SER A 677 -14.49 -6.51 16.34
CA SER A 677 -14.47 -5.47 17.37
C SER A 677 -14.77 -4.07 16.85
N THR A 678 -15.41 -3.28 17.71
CA THR A 678 -15.67 -1.85 17.53
C THR A 678 -14.69 -1.04 18.39
N ARG A 679 -13.94 -0.12 17.78
CA ARG A 679 -12.85 0.61 18.45
C ARG A 679 -13.32 1.31 19.73
N GLY A 680 -12.73 0.94 20.86
CA GLY A 680 -12.97 1.59 22.16
C GLY A 680 -14.29 1.22 22.84
N THR A 681 -15.07 0.28 22.28
CA THR A 681 -16.33 -0.18 22.88
C THR A 681 -16.09 -1.42 23.73
N TYR A 682 -16.47 -1.41 25.01
CA TYR A 682 -16.32 -2.58 25.88
C TYR A 682 -17.65 -2.96 26.55
N ILE A 683 -18.09 -4.20 26.30
CA ILE A 683 -19.38 -4.72 26.76
C ILE A 683 -19.17 -5.70 27.91
N PHE A 684 -20.01 -5.61 28.95
CA PHE A 684 -19.94 -6.42 30.16
C PHE A 684 -21.20 -7.29 30.34
N PRO A 685 -21.09 -8.49 30.94
CA PRO A 685 -19.87 -9.11 31.48
C PRO A 685 -18.90 -9.57 30.38
N VAL A 686 -17.63 -9.77 30.74
CA VAL A 686 -16.60 -10.32 29.83
C VAL A 686 -16.52 -11.83 30.02
N VAL A 687 -16.41 -12.58 28.93
CA VAL A 687 -16.32 -14.04 28.99
C VAL A 687 -14.96 -14.51 29.52
N GLY A 688 -14.96 -15.63 30.26
CA GLY A 688 -13.71 -16.28 30.70
C GLY A 688 -12.97 -17.02 29.58
N ASN A 689 -13.68 -17.41 28.52
CA ASN A 689 -13.14 -18.18 27.40
C ASN A 689 -12.10 -17.38 26.59
N MET A 690 -11.18 -18.10 25.94
CA MET A 690 -10.16 -17.54 25.05
C MET A 690 -10.77 -17.07 23.71
N SER A 691 -11.82 -17.75 23.24
CA SER A 691 -12.59 -17.42 22.04
C SER A 691 -14.06 -17.64 22.33
N GLN A 692 -14.92 -16.78 21.79
CA GLN A 692 -16.36 -16.83 22.00
C GLN A 692 -17.10 -16.43 20.72
N VAL A 693 -18.10 -17.22 20.33
CA VAL A 693 -19.00 -16.83 19.24
C VAL A 693 -19.83 -15.61 19.67
N VAL A 694 -19.82 -14.57 18.82
CA VAL A 694 -20.50 -13.30 19.06
C VAL A 694 -22.03 -13.48 19.05
N SER A 695 -22.71 -12.84 19.99
CA SER A 695 -24.18 -12.69 20.01
C SER A 695 -24.59 -11.66 21.07
N ASP A 696 -25.89 -11.37 21.17
CA ASP A 696 -26.46 -10.51 22.22
C ASP A 696 -26.57 -11.21 23.59
N ALA A 697 -26.19 -12.49 23.69
CA ALA A 697 -26.23 -13.19 24.97
C ALA A 697 -25.24 -12.56 25.97
N PRO A 698 -25.56 -12.49 27.28
CA PRO A 698 -24.63 -11.98 28.28
C PRO A 698 -23.26 -12.67 28.21
N GLY A 699 -22.19 -11.88 28.09
CA GLY A 699 -20.83 -12.39 27.93
C GLY A 699 -20.39 -12.61 26.49
N ALA A 700 -21.30 -12.67 25.51
CA ALA A 700 -20.99 -12.97 24.11
C ALA A 700 -20.56 -11.75 23.28
N GLY A 701 -20.47 -10.56 23.88
CA GLY A 701 -19.74 -9.42 23.34
C GLY A 701 -20.37 -8.69 22.15
N GLY A 702 -21.58 -9.05 21.72
CA GLY A 702 -22.33 -8.30 20.71
C GLY A 702 -23.45 -7.46 21.34
N ASN A 703 -23.82 -6.37 20.66
CA ASN A 703 -25.01 -5.59 20.98
C ASN A 703 -25.70 -5.14 19.68
N SER A 704 -26.72 -5.88 19.24
CA SER A 704 -27.48 -5.56 18.03
C SER A 704 -28.30 -4.26 18.11
N THR A 705 -28.47 -3.67 19.30
CA THR A 705 -29.18 -2.38 19.44
C THR A 705 -28.27 -1.20 19.10
N SER A 706 -27.01 -1.24 19.54
CA SER A 706 -26.01 -0.22 19.18
C SER A 706 -25.18 -0.60 17.95
N LEU A 707 -25.30 -1.84 17.47
CA LEU A 707 -24.49 -2.43 16.40
C LEU A 707 -22.99 -2.41 16.73
N GLU A 708 -22.65 -2.80 17.94
CA GLU A 708 -21.27 -2.79 18.41
C GLU A 708 -20.81 -4.17 18.86
N VAL A 709 -19.54 -4.45 18.63
CA VAL A 709 -18.85 -5.63 19.16
C VAL A 709 -17.74 -5.21 20.11
N SER A 710 -17.66 -5.88 21.24
CA SER A 710 -16.74 -5.56 22.32
C SER A 710 -15.26 -5.72 21.93
N ALA A 711 -14.46 -4.68 22.19
CA ALA A 711 -13.02 -4.59 21.94
C ALA A 711 -12.15 -5.34 22.95
N TYR A 712 -12.70 -6.33 23.68
CA TYR A 712 -11.86 -7.27 24.43
C TYR A 712 -11.16 -8.28 23.51
N GLU A 713 -11.46 -8.30 22.20
CA GLU A 713 -10.78 -9.13 21.20
C GLU A 713 -10.90 -10.64 21.48
N LEU A 714 -12.08 -11.06 21.92
CA LEU A 714 -12.43 -12.46 22.23
C LEU A 714 -13.57 -12.99 21.35
N TYR A 715 -14.14 -12.14 20.49
CA TYR A 715 -15.43 -12.38 19.84
C TYR A 715 -15.27 -12.56 18.34
N ALA A 716 -15.83 -13.65 17.82
CA ALA A 716 -15.71 -14.03 16.41
C ALA A 716 -17.03 -14.61 15.91
N PRO A 717 -17.29 -14.63 14.59
CA PRO A 717 -18.42 -15.35 14.03
C PRO A 717 -18.25 -16.87 14.20
N SER A 718 -19.31 -17.64 13.92
CA SER A 718 -19.37 -19.07 14.22
C SER A 718 -18.37 -19.94 13.45
N TRP A 719 -17.90 -19.47 12.28
CA TRP A 719 -16.90 -20.16 11.47
C TRP A 719 -15.46 -19.88 11.92
N ALA A 720 -15.22 -18.85 12.72
CA ALA A 720 -13.90 -18.29 12.94
C ALA A 720 -13.47 -18.32 14.41
N SER A 721 -12.43 -17.58 14.81
CA SER A 721 -11.81 -17.67 16.14
C SER A 721 -11.18 -16.36 16.62
N SER A 722 -11.00 -16.16 17.93
CA SER A 722 -10.14 -15.09 18.46
C SER A 722 -8.67 -15.27 18.03
N PRO A 723 -7.82 -14.21 18.04
CA PRO A 723 -6.39 -14.37 17.75
C PRO A 723 -5.69 -15.29 18.76
N ASP A 724 -6.04 -15.25 20.05
CA ASP A 724 -5.43 -16.10 21.08
C ASP A 724 -5.59 -17.59 20.78
N LYS A 725 -6.77 -18.00 20.30
CA LYS A 725 -7.03 -19.38 19.87
C LYS A 725 -6.20 -19.73 18.65
N VAL A 726 -6.11 -18.83 17.67
CA VAL A 726 -5.28 -19.04 16.48
C VAL A 726 -3.81 -19.21 16.88
N PHE A 727 -3.32 -18.34 17.74
CA PHE A 727 -1.96 -18.34 18.23
C PHE A 727 -1.62 -19.64 18.94
N LYS A 728 -2.54 -20.10 19.81
CA LYS A 728 -2.43 -21.39 20.50
C LYS A 728 -2.31 -22.56 19.54
N GLN A 729 -3.14 -22.59 18.50
CA GLN A 729 -3.14 -23.70 17.55
C GLN A 729 -1.87 -23.71 16.70
N GLN A 730 -1.36 -22.55 16.31
CA GLN A 730 -0.08 -22.47 15.58
C GLN A 730 1.11 -22.86 16.46
N ASP A 731 1.14 -22.45 17.73
CA ASP A 731 2.22 -22.82 18.65
C ASP A 731 2.21 -24.33 18.98
N LEU A 732 1.04 -24.97 18.95
CA LEU A 732 0.89 -26.43 19.07
C LEU A 732 1.30 -27.20 17.81
N HIS A 733 1.30 -26.54 16.64
CA HIS A 733 1.60 -27.15 15.34
C HIS A 733 2.70 -26.36 14.61
N PRO A 734 3.96 -26.42 15.06
CA PRO A 734 5.04 -25.53 14.62
C PRO A 734 5.52 -25.72 13.16
N TYR A 735 4.99 -26.74 12.46
CA TYR A 735 5.17 -26.96 11.03
C TYR A 735 4.30 -26.03 10.18
N VAL A 736 3.25 -25.44 10.75
CA VAL A 736 2.42 -24.43 10.08
C VAL A 736 3.27 -23.15 9.89
N ALA A 737 3.38 -22.69 8.65
CA ALA A 737 4.30 -21.61 8.28
C ALA A 737 3.87 -20.23 8.82
N GLY A 738 2.59 -20.06 9.18
CA GLY A 738 2.05 -18.83 9.75
C GLY A 738 0.59 -18.62 9.35
N GLU A 739 0.15 -17.36 9.31
CA GLU A 739 -1.22 -16.96 9.00
C GLU A 739 -1.30 -15.74 8.09
N PHE A 740 -2.46 -15.60 7.44
CA PHE A 740 -3.01 -14.35 6.93
C PHE A 740 -4.30 -14.07 7.71
N VAL A 741 -4.35 -12.94 8.41
CA VAL A 741 -5.47 -12.58 9.28
C VAL A 741 -6.56 -11.87 8.51
N TRP A 742 -7.83 -12.27 8.72
CA TRP A 742 -9.01 -11.52 8.30
C TRP A 742 -9.42 -10.49 9.37
N THR A 743 -9.16 -9.18 9.20
CA THR A 743 -8.35 -8.52 8.16
C THR A 743 -7.31 -7.59 8.80
N GLY A 744 -6.32 -7.13 8.01
CA GLY A 744 -5.40 -6.09 8.47
C GLY A 744 -6.11 -4.77 8.77
N TRP A 745 -6.94 -4.34 7.83
CA TRP A 745 -7.75 -3.12 7.90
C TRP A 745 -9.24 -3.44 7.78
N ASP A 746 -10.09 -2.67 8.48
CA ASP A 746 -11.51 -2.64 8.14
C ASP A 746 -11.64 -2.12 6.70
N TYR A 747 -12.70 -2.55 6.04
CA TYR A 747 -12.98 -2.27 4.64
C TYR A 747 -14.47 -1.97 4.47
N LEU A 748 -14.83 -1.32 3.37
CA LEU A 748 -16.22 -1.02 3.07
C LEU A 748 -16.98 -2.30 2.69
N GLY A 749 -18.20 -2.44 3.20
CA GLY A 749 -18.98 -3.65 3.01
C GLY A 749 -18.82 -4.70 4.11
N GLU A 750 -19.42 -5.87 3.87
CA GLU A 750 -19.42 -7.05 4.75
C GLU A 750 -19.46 -6.74 6.27
N PRO A 751 -20.50 -6.05 6.76
CA PRO A 751 -20.54 -5.53 8.11
C PRO A 751 -20.97 -6.59 9.14
N THR A 752 -20.45 -7.82 9.00
CA THR A 752 -20.69 -8.93 9.92
C THR A 752 -20.37 -8.52 11.36
N PRO A 753 -21.23 -8.84 12.34
CA PRO A 753 -22.39 -9.75 12.27
C PRO A 753 -23.72 -9.04 11.96
N TYR A 754 -23.66 -7.82 11.42
CA TYR A 754 -24.81 -6.93 11.23
C TYR A 754 -25.13 -6.68 9.75
N ASP A 755 -24.88 -7.68 8.89
CA ASP A 755 -25.02 -7.62 7.42
C ASP A 755 -26.41 -7.12 6.98
N ASP A 756 -27.46 -7.57 7.68
CA ASP A 756 -28.86 -7.24 7.39
C ASP A 756 -29.33 -5.89 7.97
N PHE A 757 -28.49 -5.17 8.73
CA PHE A 757 -28.87 -3.92 9.38
C PHE A 757 -28.57 -2.71 8.49
N GLU A 758 -29.59 -1.90 8.19
CA GLU A 758 -29.48 -0.74 7.28
C GLU A 758 -28.41 0.28 7.69
N ALA A 759 -28.11 0.38 8.98
CA ALA A 759 -27.13 1.31 9.49
C ALA A 759 -25.67 0.81 9.32
N ALA A 760 -25.43 -0.49 9.17
CA ALA A 760 -24.07 -1.05 9.11
C ALA A 760 -23.54 -1.05 7.66
N ARG A 761 -22.40 -0.40 7.43
CA ARG A 761 -21.86 -0.12 6.08
C ARG A 761 -20.41 -0.56 5.84
N SER A 762 -19.69 -0.95 6.87
CA SER A 762 -18.31 -1.42 6.77
C SER A 762 -18.02 -2.48 7.82
N SER A 763 -16.92 -3.19 7.62
CA SER A 763 -16.57 -4.34 8.44
C SER A 763 -16.15 -4.00 9.86
N TYR A 764 -16.11 -5.05 10.69
CA TYR A 764 -15.63 -5.02 12.09
C TYR A 764 -14.36 -5.89 12.26
N PHE A 765 -13.90 -6.50 11.17
CA PHE A 765 -12.84 -7.52 11.12
C PHE A 765 -11.45 -6.93 11.24
N GLY A 766 -11.24 -5.68 10.83
CA GLY A 766 -9.95 -5.03 10.79
C GLY A 766 -9.29 -4.92 12.14
N ILE A 767 -8.00 -5.27 12.19
CA ILE A 767 -7.13 -4.97 13.33
C ILE A 767 -6.97 -3.44 13.51
N ILE A 768 -7.02 -2.74 12.37
CA ILE A 768 -7.03 -1.28 12.24
C ILE A 768 -8.41 -0.88 11.69
N ASP A 769 -9.01 0.20 12.20
CA ASP A 769 -10.31 0.65 11.70
C ASP A 769 -10.23 1.34 10.32
N LEU A 770 -11.39 1.64 9.72
CA LEU A 770 -11.49 2.18 8.36
C LEU A 770 -10.77 3.54 8.18
N ALA A 771 -10.65 4.33 9.27
CA ALA A 771 -9.94 5.61 9.27
C ALA A 771 -8.43 5.45 9.55
N GLY A 772 -7.98 4.25 9.92
CA GLY A 772 -6.60 3.98 10.29
C GLY A 772 -6.28 4.28 11.74
N PHE A 773 -7.27 4.18 12.62
CA PHE A 773 -7.04 4.15 14.06
C PHE A 773 -6.91 2.70 14.53
N LYS A 774 -5.84 2.43 15.26
CA LYS A 774 -5.53 1.09 15.80
C LYS A 774 -6.60 0.68 16.82
N LYS A 775 -7.18 -0.51 16.66
CA LYS A 775 -7.99 -1.15 17.69
C LYS A 775 -7.08 -1.82 18.73
N ASP A 776 -7.65 -2.30 19.84
CA ASP A 776 -6.87 -3.00 20.87
C ASP A 776 -6.15 -4.23 20.31
N ARG A 777 -6.76 -4.89 19.30
CA ARG A 777 -6.19 -6.03 18.58
C ARG A 777 -4.83 -5.78 17.96
N PHE A 778 -4.53 -4.55 17.53
CA PHE A 778 -3.23 -4.19 16.96
C PHE A 778 -2.11 -4.53 17.95
N TYR A 779 -2.30 -4.16 19.21
CA TYR A 779 -1.32 -4.37 20.26
C TYR A 779 -1.23 -5.84 20.71
N LEU A 780 -2.30 -6.61 20.55
CA LEU A 780 -2.26 -8.07 20.75
C LEU A 780 -1.34 -8.73 19.72
N TYR A 781 -1.56 -8.47 18.43
CA TYR A 781 -0.69 -8.96 17.36
C TYR A 781 0.74 -8.46 17.53
N GLN A 782 0.94 -7.17 17.79
CA GLN A 782 2.27 -6.58 18.02
C GLN A 782 3.01 -7.28 19.17
N SER A 783 2.31 -7.67 20.24
CA SER A 783 2.94 -8.38 21.36
C SER A 783 3.46 -9.77 21.00
N ARG A 784 2.85 -10.44 20.01
CA ARG A 784 3.29 -11.77 19.54
C ARG A 784 4.31 -11.64 18.41
N TRP A 785 4.03 -10.80 17.43
CA TRP A 785 4.80 -10.65 16.19
C TRP A 785 6.08 -9.84 16.38
N ARG A 786 6.12 -8.95 17.37
CA ARG A 786 7.31 -8.20 17.79
C ARG A 786 7.63 -8.47 19.25
N SER A 787 7.99 -9.71 19.54
CA SER A 787 8.30 -10.16 20.90
C SER A 787 9.54 -9.47 21.51
N ASP A 788 10.33 -8.78 20.69
CA ASP A 788 11.45 -7.93 21.04
C ASP A 788 11.05 -6.50 21.45
N LEU A 789 9.86 -6.03 21.06
CA LEU A 789 9.40 -4.67 21.34
C LEU A 789 9.05 -4.48 22.82
N GLN A 790 9.67 -3.49 23.46
CA GLN A 790 9.41 -3.11 24.85
C GLN A 790 8.16 -2.25 24.97
N PHE A 791 7.01 -2.86 25.26
CA PHE A 791 5.78 -2.14 25.53
C PHE A 791 4.80 -2.93 26.43
N ALA A 792 3.81 -2.21 26.94
CA ALA A 792 2.61 -2.77 27.56
C ALA A 792 1.40 -1.95 27.11
N HIS A 793 0.32 -2.63 26.71
CA HIS A 793 -0.94 -2.00 26.33
C HIS A 793 -2.04 -2.44 27.28
N ILE A 794 -2.77 -1.49 27.86
CA ILE A 794 -3.87 -1.74 28.82
C ILE A 794 -5.21 -1.50 28.12
N LEU A 795 -6.13 -2.45 28.28
CA LEU A 795 -7.56 -2.27 28.00
C LEU A 795 -8.42 -2.71 29.20
N PRO A 796 -9.61 -2.12 29.41
CA PRO A 796 -10.22 -1.04 28.62
C PRO A 796 -9.68 0.35 28.98
N HIS A 797 -10.32 1.41 28.47
CA HIS A 797 -10.16 2.76 29.02
C HIS A 797 -10.60 2.83 30.50
N TRP A 798 -10.16 3.86 31.23
CA TRP A 798 -10.45 4.02 32.67
C TRP A 798 -11.39 5.19 33.00
N SER A 799 -12.23 5.58 32.05
CA SER A 799 -13.25 6.62 32.21
C SER A 799 -14.64 6.04 31.99
N TRP A 800 -15.39 5.82 33.06
CA TRP A 800 -16.74 5.23 33.01
C TRP A 800 -17.80 6.13 33.66
N PRO A 801 -19.07 6.00 33.26
CA PRO A 801 -20.19 6.67 33.91
C PRO A 801 -20.24 6.40 35.43
N SER A 802 -20.79 7.35 36.18
CA SER A 802 -20.77 7.34 37.66
C SER A 802 -21.47 6.14 38.29
N ASP A 803 -22.44 5.54 37.59
CA ASP A 803 -23.15 4.34 38.01
C ASP A 803 -22.31 3.05 37.91
N ARG A 804 -21.13 3.11 37.28
CA ARG A 804 -20.17 1.99 37.25
C ARG A 804 -19.20 1.98 38.44
N VAL A 805 -19.15 3.03 39.24
CA VAL A 805 -18.24 3.08 40.40
C VAL A 805 -18.58 1.93 41.36
N GLY A 806 -17.60 1.07 41.66
CA GLY A 806 -17.81 -0.12 42.48
C GLY A 806 -18.15 -1.40 41.69
N GLU A 807 -18.39 -1.31 40.39
CA GLU A 807 -18.68 -2.47 39.53
C GLU A 807 -17.41 -3.13 38.99
N VAL A 808 -17.50 -4.43 38.70
CA VAL A 808 -16.40 -5.21 38.13
C VAL A 808 -16.10 -4.76 36.69
N THR A 809 -14.84 -4.45 36.42
CA THR A 809 -14.31 -4.00 35.13
C THR A 809 -13.02 -4.77 34.86
N PRO A 810 -13.09 -5.93 34.17
CA PRO A 810 -11.91 -6.72 33.84
C PRO A 810 -10.83 -5.88 33.14
N VAL A 811 -9.58 -6.08 33.53
CA VAL A 811 -8.43 -5.40 32.92
C VAL A 811 -7.57 -6.44 32.22
N HIS A 812 -7.31 -6.23 30.92
CA HIS A 812 -6.38 -7.04 30.15
C HIS A 812 -5.14 -6.22 29.79
N VAL A 813 -4.00 -6.91 29.69
CA VAL A 813 -2.73 -6.31 29.26
C VAL A 813 -2.09 -7.15 28.16
N PHE A 814 -1.79 -6.50 27.04
CA PHE A 814 -1.02 -7.06 25.93
C PHE A 814 0.44 -6.62 26.03
N THR A 815 1.34 -7.59 26.05
CA THR A 815 2.79 -7.39 26.17
C THR A 815 3.51 -8.72 25.92
N SER A 816 4.75 -8.65 25.45
CA SER A 816 5.64 -9.81 25.31
C SER A 816 6.39 -10.17 26.60
N ALA A 817 6.06 -9.51 27.73
CA ALA A 817 6.62 -9.78 29.04
C ALA A 817 6.17 -11.12 29.64
N ASP A 818 6.94 -11.61 30.60
CA ASP A 818 6.73 -12.89 31.31
C ASP A 818 5.82 -12.71 32.53
N GLU A 819 5.84 -11.54 33.15
CA GLU A 819 5.03 -11.21 34.32
C GLU A 819 4.47 -9.79 34.23
N ALA A 820 3.38 -9.52 34.93
CA ALA A 820 2.79 -8.19 35.03
C ALA A 820 2.13 -7.96 36.39
N GLU A 821 2.27 -6.76 36.94
CA GLU A 821 1.62 -6.33 38.17
C GLU A 821 0.76 -5.09 37.91
N LEU A 822 -0.51 -5.20 38.24
CA LEU A 822 -1.49 -4.14 38.04
C LEU A 822 -1.72 -3.35 39.34
N PHE A 823 -1.89 -2.05 39.21
CA PHE A 823 -2.16 -1.13 40.31
C PHE A 823 -3.38 -0.26 39.99
N VAL A 824 -4.32 -0.19 40.93
CA VAL A 824 -5.47 0.73 40.89
C VAL A 824 -5.28 1.76 41.99
N ASN A 825 -5.15 3.03 41.62
CA ASN A 825 -4.91 4.13 42.58
C ASN A 825 -3.72 3.88 43.52
N GLY A 826 -2.67 3.22 43.01
CA GLY A 826 -1.46 2.88 43.74
C GLY A 826 -1.55 1.57 44.55
N GLU A 827 -2.73 0.96 44.68
CA GLU A 827 -2.90 -0.33 45.35
C GLU A 827 -2.72 -1.49 44.35
N SER A 828 -1.91 -2.48 44.70
CA SER A 828 -1.69 -3.65 43.83
C SER A 828 -2.95 -4.51 43.74
N ALA A 829 -3.40 -4.77 42.52
CA ALA A 829 -4.43 -5.75 42.19
C ALA A 829 -3.84 -7.17 41.99
N GLY A 830 -2.56 -7.35 42.30
CA GLY A 830 -1.84 -8.60 42.23
C GLY A 830 -0.90 -8.69 41.03
N ARG A 831 0.18 -9.45 41.20
CA ARG A 831 1.16 -9.80 40.16
C ARG A 831 0.81 -11.16 39.58
N LEU A 832 0.83 -11.25 38.25
CA LEU A 832 0.56 -12.44 37.47
C LEU A 832 1.80 -12.87 36.69
N VAL A 833 1.98 -14.18 36.56
CA VAL A 833 2.94 -14.81 35.66
C VAL A 833 2.16 -15.27 34.44
N LYS A 834 2.69 -15.05 33.22
CA LYS A 834 2.05 -15.48 31.98
C LYS A 834 2.08 -17.00 31.93
N GLU A 835 0.90 -17.60 31.78
CA GLU A 835 0.76 -19.05 31.65
C GLU A 835 1.17 -19.51 30.25
N GLU A 836 1.61 -20.76 30.13
CA GLU A 836 1.94 -21.36 28.84
C GLU A 836 0.73 -21.32 27.89
N LEU A 837 0.96 -21.02 26.60
CA LEU A 837 -0.09 -20.89 25.58
C LEU A 837 -1.18 -19.86 25.94
N THR A 838 -0.80 -18.78 26.63
CA THR A 838 -1.64 -17.59 26.86
C THR A 838 -0.95 -16.33 26.31
N TYR A 839 -1.74 -15.41 25.78
CA TYR A 839 -1.22 -14.28 24.98
C TYR A 839 -1.53 -12.91 25.59
N ARG A 840 -2.14 -12.90 26.79
CA ARG A 840 -2.55 -11.70 27.51
C ARG A 840 -2.57 -11.95 29.01
N PHE A 841 -2.36 -10.91 29.81
CA PHE A 841 -2.65 -10.93 31.25
C PHE A 841 -4.09 -10.50 31.49
N ARG A 842 -4.75 -11.09 32.50
CA ARG A 842 -6.15 -10.81 32.83
C ARG A 842 -6.34 -10.66 34.33
N TRP A 843 -6.92 -9.55 34.74
CA TRP A 843 -7.49 -9.38 36.08
C TRP A 843 -9.01 -9.25 35.94
N ASP A 844 -9.73 -10.37 36.07
CA ASP A 844 -11.18 -10.42 35.78
C ASP A 844 -12.06 -9.79 36.90
N ASN A 845 -11.51 -9.53 38.08
CA ASN A 845 -12.26 -9.07 39.26
C ASN A 845 -11.86 -7.66 39.73
N VAL A 846 -11.24 -6.84 38.88
CA VAL A 846 -10.90 -5.46 39.24
C VAL A 846 -12.17 -4.65 39.38
N THR A 847 -12.32 -3.92 40.47
CA THR A 847 -13.44 -2.99 40.67
C THR A 847 -13.07 -1.61 40.14
N TYR A 848 -13.97 -0.99 39.36
CA TYR A 848 -13.74 0.36 38.87
C TYR A 848 -13.82 1.39 39.99
N SER A 849 -12.72 2.11 40.16
CA SER A 849 -12.65 3.36 40.91
C SER A 849 -12.00 4.40 40.01
N PRO A 850 -12.58 5.60 39.86
CA PRO A 850 -11.95 6.71 39.15
C PRO A 850 -10.53 6.98 39.67
N GLY A 851 -9.63 7.38 38.78
CA GLY A 851 -8.24 7.70 39.08
C GLY A 851 -7.26 7.01 38.11
N ASP A 852 -6.20 6.41 38.65
CA ASP A 852 -5.09 5.85 37.89
C ASP A 852 -5.14 4.32 37.83
N LEU A 853 -4.98 3.76 36.63
CA LEU A 853 -4.74 2.35 36.37
C LEU A 853 -3.35 2.20 35.76
N ARG A 854 -2.43 1.55 36.48
CA ARG A 854 -1.04 1.40 36.06
C ARG A 854 -0.63 -0.06 36.02
N VAL A 855 0.14 -0.47 35.02
CA VAL A 855 0.79 -1.78 34.97
C VAL A 855 2.30 -1.63 34.93
N VAL A 856 3.01 -2.51 35.65
CA VAL A 856 4.44 -2.74 35.49
C VAL A 856 4.62 -4.17 34.98
N THR A 857 5.27 -4.33 33.84
CA THR A 857 5.56 -5.64 33.25
C THR A 857 7.02 -6.01 33.46
N TYR A 858 7.32 -7.30 33.50
CA TYR A 858 8.66 -7.81 33.76
C TYR A 858 9.03 -8.89 32.75
N LYS A 859 10.25 -8.85 32.26
CA LYS A 859 10.83 -9.87 31.37
C LYS A 859 12.17 -10.32 31.94
N ASN A 860 12.34 -11.63 32.10
CA ASN A 860 13.49 -12.23 32.78
C ASN A 860 13.78 -11.61 34.17
N GLY A 861 12.72 -11.30 34.93
CA GLY A 861 12.81 -10.72 36.28
C GLY A 861 13.17 -9.22 36.35
N ALA A 862 13.42 -8.56 35.22
CA ALA A 862 13.66 -7.11 35.14
C ALA A 862 12.42 -6.38 34.63
N VAL A 863 12.24 -5.11 35.01
CA VAL A 863 11.16 -4.26 34.47
C VAL A 863 11.31 -4.17 32.95
N TRP A 864 10.23 -4.50 32.23
CA TRP A 864 10.17 -4.52 30.77
C TRP A 864 9.50 -3.26 30.23
N ALA A 865 8.31 -2.94 30.72
CA ALA A 865 7.57 -1.74 30.35
C ALA A 865 6.61 -1.31 31.47
N GLU A 866 6.23 -0.03 31.44
CA GLU A 866 5.14 0.50 32.25
C GLU A 866 4.11 1.15 31.34
N ALA A 867 2.82 1.04 31.70
CA ALA A 867 1.75 1.74 31.02
C ALA A 867 0.74 2.25 32.02
N THR A 868 0.01 3.31 31.68
CA THR A 868 -1.01 3.92 32.53
C THR A 868 -2.23 4.32 31.70
N LYS A 869 -3.41 4.09 32.25
CA LYS A 869 -4.68 4.69 31.83
C LYS A 869 -5.23 5.48 33.01
N LYS A 870 -5.87 6.61 32.74
CA LYS A 870 -6.45 7.47 33.77
C LYS A 870 -7.91 7.74 33.47
N THR A 871 -8.66 8.08 34.51
CA THR A 871 -9.96 8.70 34.32
C THR A 871 -9.76 10.10 33.75
N VAL A 872 -10.28 10.29 32.55
CA VAL A 872 -10.23 11.51 31.75
C VAL A 872 -11.40 12.41 32.11
N GLY A 873 -11.16 13.73 32.15
CA GLY A 873 -12.18 14.74 32.44
C GLY A 873 -13.13 15.01 31.27
N ASP A 874 -13.93 16.06 31.41
CA ASP A 874 -14.84 16.52 30.35
C ASP A 874 -14.05 17.04 29.14
N ALA A 875 -14.61 16.83 27.93
CA ALA A 875 -14.05 17.36 26.69
C ALA A 875 -13.87 18.89 26.77
N ALA A 876 -12.68 19.37 26.40
CA ALA A 876 -12.31 20.78 26.49
C ALA A 876 -11.71 21.34 25.20
N ALA A 877 -11.03 20.52 24.39
CA ALA A 877 -10.33 20.98 23.19
C ALA A 877 -10.26 19.92 22.08
N LEU A 878 -9.89 20.37 20.88
CA LEU A 878 -9.49 19.52 19.76
C LEU A 878 -7.97 19.55 19.59
N ASN A 879 -7.33 18.39 19.67
CA ASN A 879 -5.91 18.24 19.35
C ASN A 879 -5.76 17.68 17.93
N MET A 880 -4.94 18.32 17.11
CA MET A 880 -4.76 17.94 15.70
C MET A 880 -3.31 17.56 15.40
N THR A 881 -3.12 16.46 14.69
CA THR A 881 -1.78 15.98 14.28
C THR A 881 -1.82 15.48 12.83
N ALA A 882 -0.88 15.95 12.02
CA ALA A 882 -0.63 15.40 10.69
C ALA A 882 0.33 14.20 10.80
N ASP A 883 0.13 13.16 10.00
CA ASP A 883 1.11 12.08 9.84
C ASP A 883 2.39 12.59 9.16
N ARG A 884 2.22 13.51 8.20
CA ARG A 884 3.28 14.22 7.48
C ARG A 884 2.94 15.69 7.36
N ASP A 885 3.90 16.55 7.67
CA ASP A 885 3.78 18.01 7.59
C ASP A 885 4.38 18.59 6.30
N THR A 886 4.96 17.76 5.43
CA THR A 886 5.48 18.15 4.11
C THR A 886 5.05 17.12 3.07
N ILE A 887 4.37 17.59 2.02
CA ILE A 887 3.81 16.76 0.94
C ILE A 887 4.05 17.38 -0.43
N SER A 888 4.11 16.56 -1.48
CA SER A 888 4.39 17.02 -2.84
C SER A 888 3.20 17.80 -3.42
N ALA A 889 3.48 18.91 -4.12
CA ALA A 889 2.48 19.71 -4.83
C ALA A 889 2.11 19.10 -6.20
N ASP A 890 1.91 17.78 -6.26
CA ASP A 890 1.64 17.03 -7.49
C ASP A 890 0.13 16.81 -7.76
N GLY A 891 -0.74 17.12 -6.80
CA GLY A 891 -2.17 16.87 -6.90
C GLY A 891 -2.59 15.45 -6.51
N TYR A 892 -1.67 14.62 -6.02
CA TYR A 892 -1.90 13.22 -5.66
C TYR A 892 -1.44 12.87 -4.23
N ASP A 893 -0.36 13.50 -3.73
CA ASP A 893 0.16 13.25 -2.39
C ASP A 893 -0.85 13.67 -1.30
N LEU A 894 -0.80 12.96 -0.18
CA LEU A 894 -1.79 13.06 0.89
C LEU A 894 -1.13 13.29 2.24
N SER A 895 -1.82 14.06 3.09
CA SER A 895 -1.56 14.15 4.53
C SER A 895 -2.81 13.75 5.31
N PHE A 896 -2.64 12.88 6.30
CA PHE A 896 -3.70 12.33 7.14
C PHE A 896 -3.73 13.05 8.48
N ILE A 897 -4.79 13.82 8.73
CA ILE A 897 -4.94 14.68 9.90
C ILE A 897 -5.82 14.01 10.93
N THR A 898 -5.21 13.50 11.98
CA THR A 898 -5.94 12.98 13.15
C THR A 898 -6.43 14.13 13.99
N VAL A 899 -7.69 14.09 14.40
CA VAL A 899 -8.31 15.03 15.35
C VAL A 899 -8.82 14.25 16.55
N ALA A 900 -8.23 14.52 17.72
CA ALA A 900 -8.64 13.94 18.98
C ALA A 900 -9.44 14.95 19.81
N VAL A 901 -10.58 14.53 20.34
CA VAL A 901 -11.31 15.27 21.37
C VAL A 901 -10.64 14.99 22.72
N VAL A 902 -10.07 16.02 23.33
CA VAL A 902 -9.27 15.90 24.55
C VAL A 902 -9.87 16.69 25.70
N ASP A 903 -9.57 16.26 26.93
CA ASP A 903 -9.92 17.01 28.13
C ASP A 903 -8.96 18.19 28.37
N ALA A 904 -9.14 18.90 29.49
CA ALA A 904 -8.30 20.05 29.85
C ALA A 904 -6.82 19.72 30.12
N THR A 905 -6.47 18.43 30.25
CA THR A 905 -5.10 17.95 30.46
C THR A 905 -4.46 17.42 29.17
N GLY A 906 -5.26 17.28 28.09
CA GLY A 906 -4.81 16.80 26.79
C GLY A 906 -5.02 15.30 26.57
N ASP A 907 -5.66 14.58 27.50
CA ASP A 907 -5.98 13.16 27.36
C ASP A 907 -7.25 12.97 26.50
N THR A 908 -7.23 12.02 25.57
CA THR A 908 -8.37 11.74 24.69
C THR A 908 -9.57 11.23 25.50
N VAL A 909 -10.73 11.86 25.31
CA VAL A 909 -11.99 11.47 25.93
C VAL A 909 -12.54 10.23 25.19
N PRO A 910 -12.53 9.03 25.80
CA PRO A 910 -12.68 7.78 25.05
C PRO A 910 -14.10 7.52 24.53
N TYR A 911 -15.09 8.27 24.99
CA TYR A 911 -16.49 8.18 24.58
C TYR A 911 -16.98 9.47 23.87
N ALA A 912 -16.08 10.40 23.55
CA ALA A 912 -16.47 11.63 22.88
C ALA A 912 -16.97 11.37 21.46
N SER A 913 -18.10 12.03 21.15
CA SER A 913 -18.82 11.95 19.89
C SER A 913 -19.18 13.32 19.31
N ASN A 914 -18.44 14.36 19.73
CA ASN A 914 -18.65 15.74 19.32
C ASN A 914 -18.65 15.90 17.80
N SER A 915 -19.53 16.75 17.29
CA SER A 915 -19.55 17.11 15.87
C SER A 915 -18.42 18.10 15.57
N ILE A 916 -17.48 17.70 14.73
CA ILE A 916 -16.28 18.45 14.36
C ILE A 916 -16.48 19.00 12.96
N THR A 917 -16.30 20.30 12.78
CA THR A 917 -16.29 20.97 11.47
C THR A 917 -14.89 21.36 11.10
N PHE A 918 -14.46 20.94 9.91
CA PHE A 918 -13.15 21.18 9.34
C PHE A 918 -13.17 22.33 8.35
N SER A 919 -12.05 23.04 8.27
CA SER A 919 -11.80 24.08 7.27
C SER A 919 -10.34 24.03 6.84
N ILE A 920 -10.08 24.51 5.62
CA ILE A 920 -8.74 24.51 5.03
C ILE A 920 -8.49 25.82 4.30
N SER A 921 -7.26 26.31 4.38
CA SER A 921 -6.74 27.44 3.59
C SER A 921 -5.37 27.10 3.00
N GLY A 922 -4.99 27.80 1.93
CA GLY A 922 -3.77 27.49 1.18
C GLY A 922 -4.03 26.58 -0.04
N PRO A 923 -2.96 26.06 -0.66
CA PRO A 923 -3.01 25.30 -1.92
C PRO A 923 -3.39 23.83 -1.73
N GLY A 924 -4.46 23.57 -0.97
CA GLY A 924 -4.94 22.22 -0.68
C GLY A 924 -6.45 22.11 -0.60
N GLU A 925 -6.92 20.87 -0.48
CA GLU A 925 -8.32 20.53 -0.27
C GLU A 925 -8.47 19.36 0.70
N ILE A 926 -9.55 19.36 1.48
CA ILE A 926 -9.97 18.20 2.27
C ILE A 926 -10.80 17.31 1.34
N VAL A 927 -10.27 16.16 0.98
CA VAL A 927 -10.93 15.24 0.03
C VAL A 927 -11.87 14.26 0.72
N SER A 928 -11.63 14.01 2.01
CA SER A 928 -12.42 13.06 2.79
C SER A 928 -12.29 13.31 4.30
N THR A 929 -13.34 12.96 5.05
CA THR A 929 -13.33 12.84 6.50
C THR A 929 -13.90 11.48 6.91
N ASP A 930 -13.40 10.94 8.02
CA ASP A 930 -13.87 9.66 8.57
C ASP A 930 -13.68 9.64 10.09
N ASN A 931 -14.18 8.61 10.74
CA ASN A 931 -13.97 8.33 12.16
C ASN A 931 -13.81 6.83 12.44
N GLY A 932 -13.94 5.97 11.41
CA GLY A 932 -13.82 4.51 11.55
C GLY A 932 -15.07 3.84 12.13
N SER A 933 -16.16 4.58 12.31
CA SER A 933 -17.43 3.99 12.77
C SER A 933 -18.08 3.19 11.63
N PRO A 934 -18.43 1.91 11.84
CA PRO A 934 -19.06 1.08 10.83
C PRO A 934 -20.52 1.45 10.56
N ILE A 935 -21.08 2.39 11.33
CA ILE A 935 -22.48 2.82 11.24
C ILE A 935 -22.67 4.31 10.97
N ASP A 936 -21.59 5.10 10.84
CA ASP A 936 -21.71 6.52 10.52
C ASP A 936 -22.03 6.72 9.04
N GLN A 937 -23.26 7.13 8.75
CA GLN A 937 -23.80 7.34 7.40
C GLN A 937 -23.45 8.72 6.81
N THR A 938 -22.64 9.53 7.49
CA THR A 938 -22.22 10.84 6.98
C THR A 938 -21.34 10.65 5.74
N PRO A 939 -21.65 11.28 4.58
CA PRO A 939 -20.86 11.13 3.36
C PRO A 939 -19.39 11.48 3.58
N PHE A 940 -18.46 10.70 3.02
CA PHE A 940 -17.02 10.90 3.24
C PHE A 940 -16.51 12.31 2.91
N PRO A 941 -16.93 12.98 1.81
CA PRO A 941 -16.50 14.35 1.52
C PRO A 941 -17.07 15.44 2.46
N SER A 942 -17.92 15.09 3.43
CA SER A 942 -18.47 16.04 4.39
C SER A 942 -17.36 16.71 5.19
N LEU A 943 -17.41 18.04 5.30
CA LEU A 943 -16.53 18.81 6.17
C LEU A 943 -17.01 18.83 7.64
N THR A 944 -18.08 18.11 7.96
CA THR A 944 -18.53 17.88 9.33
C THR A 944 -18.57 16.38 9.60
N ARG A 945 -17.91 15.95 10.67
CA ARG A 945 -17.79 14.54 11.09
C ARG A 945 -17.92 14.47 12.60
N ASN A 946 -18.66 13.50 13.12
CA ASN A 946 -18.62 13.24 14.56
C ASN A 946 -17.33 12.52 14.93
N ALA A 947 -16.74 12.84 16.07
CA ALA A 947 -15.76 11.94 16.66
C ALA A 947 -16.39 10.57 16.92
N PHE A 948 -15.60 9.52 16.83
CA PHE A 948 -15.97 8.17 17.23
C PHE A 948 -14.93 7.66 18.21
N SER A 949 -15.35 7.30 19.42
CA SER A 949 -14.47 6.97 20.54
C SER A 949 -13.33 8.00 20.70
N GLY A 950 -13.69 9.29 20.61
CA GLY A 950 -12.79 10.44 20.77
C GLY A 950 -11.97 10.86 19.55
N LEU A 951 -12.05 10.17 18.41
CA LEU A 951 -11.21 10.43 17.23
C LEU A 951 -12.00 10.70 15.95
N ALA A 952 -11.47 11.57 15.09
CA ALA A 952 -11.89 11.78 13.70
C ALA A 952 -10.66 12.00 12.81
N LEU A 953 -10.82 11.84 11.50
CA LEU A 953 -9.81 11.97 10.47
C LEU A 953 -10.27 13.00 9.43
N ALA A 954 -9.35 13.83 8.95
CA ALA A 954 -9.46 14.53 7.68
C ALA A 954 -8.26 14.16 6.78
N ILE A 955 -8.52 13.92 5.50
CA ILE A 955 -7.49 13.63 4.49
C ILE A 955 -7.34 14.85 3.60
N VAL A 956 -6.11 15.36 3.51
CA VAL A 956 -5.76 16.55 2.73
C VAL A 956 -4.97 16.15 1.50
N ARG A 957 -5.34 16.70 0.35
CA ARG A 957 -4.63 16.56 -0.92
C ARG A 957 -4.14 17.92 -1.39
N THR A 958 -2.95 17.97 -2.00
CA THR A 958 -2.43 19.19 -2.63
C THR A 958 -3.18 19.53 -3.91
N ARG A 959 -3.12 20.80 -4.33
CA ARG A 959 -3.50 21.18 -5.70
C ARG A 959 -2.28 21.08 -6.60
N ALA A 960 -2.44 20.45 -7.76
CA ALA A 960 -1.35 20.21 -8.69
C ALA A 960 -0.64 21.52 -9.09
N GLY A 961 0.68 21.56 -8.88
CA GLY A 961 1.56 22.68 -9.21
C GLY A 961 1.48 23.88 -8.26
N GLU A 962 0.63 23.86 -7.23
CA GLU A 962 0.49 24.95 -6.26
C GLU A 962 1.30 24.64 -4.98
N GLN A 963 2.46 25.28 -4.84
CA GLN A 963 3.31 25.18 -3.64
C GLN A 963 2.90 26.17 -2.55
N GLY A 964 3.23 25.85 -1.30
CA GLY A 964 3.15 26.74 -0.15
C GLY A 964 2.41 26.16 1.06
N VAL A 965 2.14 27.04 2.03
CA VAL A 965 1.57 26.67 3.33
C VAL A 965 0.08 26.34 3.20
N ILE A 966 -0.29 25.13 3.64
CA ILE A 966 -1.66 24.68 3.86
C ILE A 966 -1.95 24.72 5.37
N THR A 967 -3.08 25.30 5.74
CA THR A 967 -3.52 25.35 7.14
C THR A 967 -4.89 24.70 7.26
N VAL A 968 -4.97 23.67 8.10
CA VAL A 968 -6.19 22.90 8.37
C VAL A 968 -6.63 23.19 9.80
N SER A 969 -7.85 23.67 9.96
CA SER A 969 -8.41 24.01 11.27
C SER A 969 -9.68 23.20 11.53
N ALA A 970 -9.92 22.83 12.79
CA ALA A 970 -11.11 22.13 13.23
C ALA A 970 -11.79 22.84 14.41
N THR A 971 -13.11 22.85 14.41
CA THR A 971 -13.94 23.46 15.47
C THR A 971 -15.08 22.53 15.88
N ALA A 972 -15.48 22.60 17.15
CA ALA A 972 -16.65 21.89 17.68
C ALA A 972 -17.30 22.72 18.79
N ASP A 973 -18.63 22.66 18.91
CA ASP A 973 -19.37 23.46 19.89
C ASP A 973 -18.90 23.17 21.32
N GLY A 974 -18.57 24.25 22.04
CA GLY A 974 -18.11 24.18 23.44
C GLY A 974 -16.66 23.75 23.64
N LEU A 975 -15.91 23.45 22.57
CA LEU A 975 -14.50 23.05 22.65
C LEU A 975 -13.57 24.16 22.09
N ALA A 976 -12.37 24.27 22.64
CA ALA A 976 -11.31 25.02 21.98
C ALA A 976 -10.92 24.31 20.66
N GLY A 977 -10.91 25.06 19.55
CA GLY A 977 -10.53 24.53 18.23
C GLY A 977 -9.04 24.17 18.13
N GLY A 978 -8.70 23.41 17.11
CA GLY A 978 -7.33 23.00 16.78
C GLY A 978 -6.92 23.44 15.38
N GLU A 979 -5.62 23.44 15.12
CA GLU A 979 -5.04 23.74 13.81
C GLU A 979 -3.74 22.95 13.60
N VAL A 980 -3.48 22.58 12.35
CA VAL A 980 -2.20 22.03 11.90
C VAL A 980 -1.77 22.70 10.60
N VAL A 981 -0.45 22.81 10.40
CA VAL A 981 0.17 23.40 9.22
C VAL A 981 0.93 22.34 8.46
N ILE A 982 0.79 22.35 7.13
CA ILE A 982 1.43 21.43 6.19
C ILE A 982 2.08 22.27 5.09
N GLU A 983 3.25 21.90 4.60
CA GLU A 983 3.93 22.53 3.47
C GLU A 983 3.73 21.70 2.19
N ALA A 984 3.22 22.31 1.12
CA ALA A 984 3.19 21.74 -0.22
C ALA A 984 4.45 22.15 -1.00
N VAL A 985 5.28 21.19 -1.40
CA VAL A 985 6.60 21.41 -2.03
C VAL A 985 6.71 20.93 -3.47
#